data_AF-A0A7S9KLN3-F1
#
_entry.id   AF-A0A7S9KLN3-F1
#
_cell.length_a   1.000
_cell.length_b   1.000
_cell.length_c   1.000
_cell.angle_alpha   90.00
_cell.angle_beta   90.00
_cell.angle_gamma   90.00
#
_symmetry.space_group_name_H-M   'P 1'
#
loop_
_entity.id
_entity.type
_entity.pdbx_description
1 polymer ?
#
loop_
_entity_poly.entity_id
_entity_poly.type
_entity_poly.pdbx_seq_one_letter_code
_entity_poly.pdbx_strand_id
1 'polypeptide(L)'
;MAKLVSSFKREQVTEVMLKDAAKLFSENYGVWGNGGFGKPGSRVKMSADRLRAQCLPDGSNSTYATVTINGVLAGNAFACRWEHAGRQVCWVTQLVVHSDYRERRLATTLLLTLIDNDDDVFGIMSSHPAACKALAKAIGDIRFSEVSMDFARDHAADVLKASPINYTRDAKLRGSLFHSDDTTGMVSGVDSNFYVDHVEPLEALAWFSEDGNWPLALAAGIAPPSVIVNVTTMPADANERSPLLAAAAADEHENDTEQHRPTESSPLLSNRRDSVADDSQQDDDSPPTQQLQQIKHETQPKGKRRWPSLVAIIVLGILVAVVMILGFVVPPAVQEYVENAVVLEPTDLSVESLTADGVRARIKGTFKLDGSRVPDDNTRRIGRIATAIMRQLGTEETKLRLHLPDFDNALVGSALLPPINLRLVDGQVTNLDFVADFVPGDTETARKVVNEWLQGKLHQLKVTGATALNLKSGIFPLGTHDVSESMVFEGQSLYRAFSAIYFANELPSMPEYTIETLVFHDVPVGDDGKMGVGANVSITAYNEFPIGLIVPSLGFEVLVPNCDSAQPNIKVASAISSAIEVRPKSNVTVEAKGTIRELPKSLIKACPSSELSPLDHFMKRYLHGEDAEVFVRGKASGNGDLPEWIGDFIESVTVPIQFPGRSVDNLLRNFTLEDVDFKLPSPFADPSDPDSKPRVSGTVRVLAAIPADMNMNIDVTSVRANGDLFYEDKKLGQLNVDKWQKATSKIISQPEAEDLMSIKSRIIDAPIDILDGDTFSDIMQKLLFGDDDIILDVKSNVDVKVKTVLGHLVIRGVPATGKVPIKRPSSMW
;
A
#
# COMPACT_ATOMS: atom_id res chain seq x y z
N MET A 1 -19.12 -7.33 -1.75
CA MET A 1 -19.94 -6.30 -1.04
C MET A 1 -19.60 -4.95 -1.65
N ALA A 2 -20.49 -3.95 -1.59
CA ALA A 2 -20.19 -2.62 -2.11
C ALA A 2 -19.49 -1.78 -1.02
N LYS A 3 -18.16 -1.62 -1.13
CA LYS A 3 -17.37 -0.65 -0.36
C LYS A 3 -17.25 0.62 -1.20
N LEU A 4 -17.70 1.76 -0.68
CA LEU A 4 -17.52 3.07 -1.31
C LEU A 4 -16.72 3.98 -0.39
N VAL A 5 -15.66 4.58 -0.92
CA VAL A 5 -14.80 5.54 -0.21
C VAL A 5 -15.02 6.90 -0.86
N SER A 6 -14.99 7.98 -0.09
CA SER A 6 -15.16 9.35 -0.60
C SER A 6 -14.46 10.37 0.31
N SER A 7 -13.94 11.43 -0.29
CA SER A 7 -13.38 12.60 0.40
C SER A 7 -14.13 13.87 0.02
N PHE A 8 -14.16 14.82 0.96
CA PHE A 8 -14.87 16.09 0.85
C PHE A 8 -14.00 17.20 1.45
N LYS A 9 -13.80 18.30 0.72
CA LYS A 9 -13.22 19.52 1.31
C LYS A 9 -14.22 20.13 2.29
N ARG A 10 -13.72 20.90 3.26
CA ARG A 10 -14.49 21.64 4.27
C ARG A 10 -15.84 22.16 3.77
N GLU A 11 -15.84 22.87 2.66
CA GLU A 11 -17.00 23.60 2.10
C GLU A 11 -18.11 22.65 1.60
N GLN A 12 -17.75 21.38 1.36
CA GLN A 12 -18.64 20.32 0.88
C GLN A 12 -19.27 19.52 2.04
N VAL A 13 -18.81 19.71 3.28
CA VAL A 13 -19.27 18.91 4.44
C VAL A 13 -20.62 19.43 4.94
N THR A 14 -21.67 18.62 4.74
CA THR A 14 -23.05 18.97 5.09
C THR A 14 -23.42 18.72 6.56
N GLU A 15 -24.51 19.34 7.02
CA GLU A 15 -25.13 19.06 8.33
C GLU A 15 -25.49 17.58 8.54
N VAL A 16 -25.85 16.87 7.47
CA VAL A 16 -26.22 15.46 7.53
C VAL A 16 -24.97 14.62 7.80
N MET A 17 -23.91 14.83 7.02
CA MET A 17 -22.60 14.20 7.21
C MET A 17 -22.05 14.40 8.63
N LEU A 18 -22.19 15.60 9.20
CA LEU A 18 -21.73 15.89 10.56
C LEU A 18 -22.61 15.24 11.64
N LYS A 19 -23.91 15.04 11.40
CA LYS A 19 -24.79 14.29 12.31
C LYS A 19 -24.48 12.80 12.29
N ASP A 20 -24.26 12.23 11.10
CA ASP A 20 -23.88 10.82 10.95
C ASP A 20 -22.48 10.54 11.55
N ALA A 21 -21.53 11.44 11.32
CA ALA A 21 -20.21 11.41 11.96
C ALA A 21 -20.28 11.52 13.49
N ALA A 22 -21.04 12.49 14.01
CA ALA A 22 -21.19 12.68 15.45
C ALA A 22 -21.94 11.51 16.12
N LYS A 23 -22.88 10.86 15.41
CA LYS A 23 -23.51 9.62 15.83
C LYS A 23 -22.51 8.46 15.89
N LEU A 24 -21.79 8.20 14.79
CA LEU A 24 -20.78 7.15 14.69
C LEU A 24 -19.75 7.26 15.83
N PHE A 25 -19.19 8.46 16.04
CA PHE A 25 -18.30 8.75 17.16
C PHE A 25 -18.97 8.44 18.51
N SER A 26 -20.19 8.94 18.73
CA SER A 26 -20.96 8.78 19.97
C SER A 26 -21.34 7.34 20.31
N GLU A 27 -21.20 6.42 19.38
CA GLU A 27 -21.52 5.00 19.54
C GLU A 27 -20.25 4.13 19.60
N ASN A 28 -19.18 4.50 18.88
CA ASN A 28 -18.03 3.63 18.58
C ASN A 28 -16.65 4.14 19.06
N TYR A 29 -16.51 5.40 19.49
CA TYR A 29 -15.19 5.98 19.78
C TYR A 29 -14.58 5.53 21.12
N GLY A 30 -15.33 5.56 22.22
CA GLY A 30 -14.81 5.22 23.55
C GLY A 30 -15.78 5.53 24.70
N VAL A 31 -15.37 5.22 25.94
CA VAL A 31 -16.09 5.57 27.17
C VAL A 31 -15.22 6.49 28.06
N TRP A 32 -15.85 7.23 28.97
CA TRP A 32 -15.14 8.08 29.93
C TRP A 32 -14.43 7.26 31.01
N GLY A 33 -13.18 7.64 31.30
CA GLY A 33 -12.40 7.09 32.42
C GLY A 33 -12.65 7.86 33.72
N ASN A 34 -11.99 7.44 34.81
CA ASN A 34 -11.94 8.24 36.04
C ASN A 34 -11.22 9.57 35.78
N GLY A 35 -11.82 10.69 36.18
CA GLY A 35 -11.33 12.04 35.86
C GLY A 35 -11.85 12.62 34.53
N GLY A 36 -12.61 11.86 33.74
CA GLY A 36 -13.26 12.35 32.52
C GLY A 36 -14.36 13.39 32.78
N PHE A 37 -14.70 14.17 31.76
CA PHE A 37 -15.78 15.18 31.83
C PHE A 37 -17.20 14.58 31.95
N GLY A 38 -17.37 13.30 31.61
CA GLY A 38 -18.61 12.56 31.76
C GLY A 38 -18.52 11.46 32.83
N LYS A 39 -19.66 10.83 33.15
CA LYS A 39 -19.71 9.74 34.13
C LYS A 39 -18.79 8.58 33.67
N PRO A 40 -17.87 8.09 34.52
CA PRO A 40 -17.03 6.93 34.19
C PRO A 40 -17.84 5.73 33.70
N GLY A 41 -17.32 5.03 32.69
CA GLY A 41 -17.98 3.91 32.02
C GLY A 41 -19.11 4.30 31.04
N SER A 42 -19.48 5.58 30.92
CA SER A 42 -20.46 6.01 29.89
C SER A 42 -19.78 6.38 28.57
N ARG A 43 -20.40 6.07 27.42
CA ARG A 43 -19.90 6.44 26.08
C ARG A 43 -19.67 7.95 25.97
N VAL A 44 -18.53 8.35 25.41
CA VAL A 44 -18.26 9.74 25.04
C VAL A 44 -19.31 10.18 24.00
N LYS A 45 -19.88 11.38 24.16
CA LYS A 45 -20.88 11.93 23.24
C LYS A 45 -20.39 13.19 22.54
N MET A 46 -20.74 13.30 21.26
CA MET A 46 -20.37 14.38 20.34
C MET A 46 -21.64 14.92 19.68
N SER A 47 -21.74 16.25 19.51
CA SER A 47 -22.76 16.88 18.67
C SER A 47 -22.14 17.31 17.33
N ALA A 48 -22.97 17.52 16.30
CA ALA A 48 -22.50 18.03 15.01
C ALA A 48 -21.80 19.39 15.15
N ASP A 49 -22.29 20.27 16.01
CA ASP A 49 -21.70 21.59 16.27
C ASP A 49 -20.32 21.49 16.93
N ARG A 50 -20.19 20.61 17.93
CA ARG A 50 -18.91 20.35 18.60
C ARG A 50 -17.92 19.68 17.65
N LEU A 51 -18.38 18.73 16.84
CA LEU A 51 -17.58 18.05 15.83
C LEU A 51 -17.03 19.06 14.81
N ARG A 52 -17.88 19.94 14.28
CA ARG A 52 -17.46 21.04 13.39
C ARG A 52 -16.44 21.93 14.07
N ALA A 53 -16.73 22.43 15.28
CA ALA A 53 -15.82 23.33 15.99
C ALA A 53 -14.44 22.70 16.32
N GLN A 54 -14.37 21.37 16.49
CA GLN A 54 -13.12 20.66 16.83
C GLN A 54 -12.36 20.09 15.63
N CYS A 55 -13.03 19.77 14.51
CA CYS A 55 -12.40 19.12 13.34
C CYS A 55 -12.40 20.01 12.07
N LEU A 56 -13.25 21.05 12.02
CA LEU A 56 -13.43 21.99 10.92
C LEU A 56 -13.52 23.45 11.46
N PRO A 57 -12.48 24.04 12.08
CA PRO A 57 -12.51 25.44 12.55
C PRO A 57 -12.46 26.44 11.38
N ASP A 58 -13.17 27.57 11.43
CA ASP A 58 -13.34 28.44 10.26
C ASP A 58 -12.03 29.01 9.69
N GLY A 59 -11.91 28.94 8.35
CA GLY A 59 -10.70 29.28 7.60
C GLY A 59 -9.69 28.15 7.42
N SER A 60 -9.86 26.98 8.05
CA SER A 60 -8.90 25.87 7.93
C SER A 60 -9.00 25.11 6.60
N ASN A 61 -7.83 24.73 6.05
CA ASN A 61 -7.72 23.70 5.02
C ASN A 61 -8.00 22.33 5.67
N SER A 62 -9.24 21.88 5.64
CA SER A 62 -9.66 20.62 6.26
C SER A 62 -10.39 19.71 5.29
N THR A 63 -10.16 18.41 5.45
CA THR A 63 -10.73 17.34 4.60
C THR A 63 -11.49 16.34 5.48
N TYR A 64 -12.64 15.88 5.00
CA TYR A 64 -13.44 14.83 5.60
C TYR A 64 -13.45 13.61 4.68
N ALA A 65 -13.09 12.44 5.21
CA ALA A 65 -13.12 11.17 4.50
C ALA A 65 -14.14 10.21 5.12
N THR A 66 -14.81 9.43 4.27
CA THR A 66 -15.82 8.44 4.67
C THR A 66 -15.62 7.13 3.94
N VAL A 67 -15.90 6.02 4.61
CA VAL A 67 -16.11 4.71 3.97
C VAL A 67 -17.49 4.18 4.35
N THR A 68 -18.27 3.84 3.33
CA THR A 68 -19.57 3.18 3.49
C THR A 68 -19.51 1.75 2.96
N ILE A 69 -20.23 0.84 3.61
CA ILE A 69 -20.36 -0.57 3.20
C ILE A 69 -21.85 -0.88 3.09
N ASN A 70 -22.28 -1.27 1.88
CA ASN A 70 -23.69 -1.49 1.53
C ASN A 70 -24.61 -0.31 1.93
N GLY A 71 -24.10 0.93 1.86
CA GLY A 71 -24.82 2.16 2.22
C GLY A 71 -24.75 2.58 3.69
N VAL A 72 -24.19 1.77 4.59
CA VAL A 72 -23.97 2.13 6.01
C VAL A 72 -22.61 2.79 6.19
N LEU A 73 -22.52 3.89 6.95
CA LEU A 73 -21.25 4.53 7.30
C LEU A 73 -20.43 3.65 8.26
N ALA A 74 -19.48 2.90 7.69
CA ALA A 74 -18.64 1.93 8.41
C ALA A 74 -17.42 2.60 9.08
N GLY A 75 -17.01 3.78 8.60
CA GLY A 75 -15.95 4.57 9.22
C GLY A 75 -15.82 5.96 8.60
N ASN A 76 -15.19 6.86 9.35
CA ASN A 76 -14.87 8.20 8.90
C ASN A 76 -13.57 8.74 9.51
N ALA A 77 -13.04 9.79 8.91
CA ALA A 77 -11.87 10.50 9.42
C ALA A 77 -11.90 11.97 9.00
N PHE A 78 -11.28 12.83 9.81
CA PHE A 78 -11.08 14.24 9.51
C PHE A 78 -9.59 14.56 9.57
N ALA A 79 -9.11 15.37 8.62
CA ALA A 79 -7.77 15.96 8.65
C ALA A 79 -7.83 17.48 8.59
N CYS A 80 -6.81 18.14 9.14
CA CYS A 80 -6.57 19.57 9.04
C CYS A 80 -5.12 19.83 8.64
N ARG A 81 -4.91 20.77 7.72
CA ARG A 81 -3.61 21.15 7.17
C ARG A 81 -3.19 22.55 7.60
N TRP A 82 -1.89 22.73 7.83
CA TRP A 82 -1.25 24.04 8.03
C TRP A 82 0.23 23.97 7.65
N GLU A 83 0.80 25.08 7.19
CA GLU A 83 2.25 25.17 6.95
C GLU A 83 2.98 25.44 8.28
N HIS A 84 4.16 24.82 8.45
CA HIS A 84 5.09 25.15 9.53
C HIS A 84 6.54 25.02 9.03
N ALA A 85 7.31 26.10 9.15
CA ALA A 85 8.74 26.15 8.76
C ALA A 85 9.03 25.67 7.31
N GLY A 86 8.16 26.03 6.36
CA GLY A 86 8.28 25.61 4.95
C GLY A 86 7.92 24.14 4.69
N ARG A 87 7.31 23.45 5.66
CA ARG A 87 6.75 22.10 5.54
C ARG A 87 5.24 22.12 5.71
N GLN A 88 4.52 21.38 4.88
CA GLN A 88 3.08 21.21 4.99
C GLN A 88 2.76 20.10 6.00
N VAL A 89 2.08 20.45 7.09
CA VAL A 89 1.58 19.49 8.09
C VAL A 89 0.18 19.04 7.71
N CYS A 90 -0.10 17.75 7.79
CA CYS A 90 -1.43 17.18 7.70
C CYS A 90 -1.75 16.36 8.97
N TRP A 91 -2.80 16.77 9.67
CA TRP A 91 -3.09 16.29 11.02
C TRP A 91 -4.45 15.61 11.11
N VAL A 92 -4.47 14.37 11.56
CA VAL A 92 -5.70 13.60 11.75
C VAL A 92 -6.39 14.10 13.01
N THR A 93 -7.46 14.90 12.84
CA THR A 93 -8.20 15.52 13.95
C THR A 93 -9.26 14.59 14.55
N GLN A 94 -9.67 13.57 13.79
CA GLN A 94 -10.53 12.47 14.25
C GLN A 94 -10.41 11.27 13.31
N LEU A 95 -10.50 10.06 13.87
CA LEU A 95 -10.59 8.80 13.14
C LEU A 95 -11.55 7.87 13.90
N VAL A 96 -12.60 7.36 13.25
CA VAL A 96 -13.54 6.41 13.85
C VAL A 96 -13.86 5.30 12.86
N VAL A 97 -13.80 4.04 13.30
CA VAL A 97 -14.32 2.88 12.58
C VAL A 97 -15.35 2.18 13.46
N HIS A 98 -16.52 1.89 12.89
CA HIS A 98 -17.61 1.20 13.56
C HIS A 98 -17.17 -0.20 13.99
N SER A 99 -17.51 -0.63 15.21
CA SER A 99 -17.07 -1.88 15.85
C SER A 99 -17.04 -3.07 14.90
N ASP A 100 -18.19 -3.34 14.29
CA ASP A 100 -18.50 -4.50 13.46
C ASP A 100 -17.68 -4.52 12.15
N TYR A 101 -17.03 -3.41 11.81
CA TYR A 101 -16.23 -3.18 10.59
C TYR A 101 -14.75 -2.87 10.88
N ARG A 102 -14.32 -2.94 12.15
CA ARG A 102 -12.90 -2.89 12.55
C ARG A 102 -12.12 -4.07 11.93
N GLU A 103 -10.79 -4.01 12.02
CA GLU A 103 -9.80 -4.97 11.47
C GLU A 103 -9.78 -5.14 9.94
N ARG A 104 -10.88 -4.83 9.23
CA ARG A 104 -11.03 -4.86 7.76
C ARG A 104 -10.26 -3.74 7.01
N ARG A 105 -9.10 -3.31 7.52
CA ARG A 105 -8.19 -2.26 7.01
C ARG A 105 -8.84 -0.88 6.76
N LEU A 106 -10.05 -0.63 7.26
CA LEU A 106 -10.81 0.60 6.97
C LEU A 106 -10.14 1.87 7.51
N ALA A 107 -9.50 1.79 8.68
CA ALA A 107 -8.75 2.91 9.25
C ALA A 107 -7.61 3.35 8.30
N THR A 108 -6.81 2.40 7.81
CA THR A 108 -5.75 2.68 6.82
C THR A 108 -6.34 3.20 5.50
N THR A 109 -7.46 2.65 5.02
CA THR A 109 -8.15 3.19 3.81
C THR A 109 -8.52 4.67 4.00
N LEU A 110 -9.10 5.04 5.15
CA LEU A 110 -9.50 6.42 5.46
C LEU A 110 -8.30 7.37 5.54
N LEU A 111 -7.18 6.92 6.13
CA LEU A 111 -5.96 7.71 6.24
C LEU A 111 -5.27 7.89 4.88
N LEU A 112 -5.18 6.83 4.07
CA LEU A 112 -4.73 6.91 2.67
C LEU A 112 -5.57 7.91 1.87
N THR A 113 -6.88 7.99 2.13
CA THR A 113 -7.82 8.94 1.50
C THR A 113 -7.66 10.40 1.98
N LEU A 114 -6.89 10.63 3.06
CA LEU A 114 -6.68 11.96 3.66
C LEU A 114 -5.29 12.56 3.42
N ILE A 115 -4.28 11.74 3.11
CA ILE A 115 -2.93 12.16 2.70
C ILE A 115 -2.99 12.84 1.31
N ASP A 116 -2.16 13.84 1.06
CA ASP A 116 -1.89 14.41 -0.27
C ASP A 116 -0.38 14.44 -0.53
N ASN A 117 0.00 14.59 -1.79
CA ASN A 117 1.38 14.59 -2.28
C ASN A 117 2.22 15.74 -1.73
N ASP A 118 1.56 16.84 -1.39
CA ASP A 118 2.17 18.08 -0.93
C ASP A 118 2.39 18.08 0.59
N ASP A 119 2.07 17.00 1.33
CA ASP A 119 2.17 16.93 2.80
C ASP A 119 3.49 16.30 3.30
N ASP A 120 4.36 17.09 3.94
CA ASP A 120 5.66 16.65 4.50
C ASP A 120 5.56 15.89 5.85
N VAL A 121 4.53 16.17 6.65
CA VAL A 121 4.46 15.79 8.08
C VAL A 121 3.07 15.28 8.45
N PHE A 122 2.98 14.14 9.14
CA PHE A 122 1.71 13.50 9.51
C PHE A 122 1.59 13.22 11.00
N GLY A 123 0.51 13.71 11.63
CA GLY A 123 0.29 13.53 13.07
C GLY A 123 -1.09 13.00 13.44
N ILE A 124 -1.14 12.23 14.53
CA ILE A 124 -2.38 11.81 15.20
C ILE A 124 -2.19 11.79 16.73
N MET A 125 -3.17 12.34 17.45
CA MET A 125 -3.34 12.14 18.89
C MET A 125 -4.35 11.02 19.10
N SER A 126 -3.91 9.85 19.56
CA SER A 126 -4.79 8.71 19.80
C SER A 126 -4.27 7.86 20.95
N SER A 127 -5.14 7.59 21.92
CA SER A 127 -4.89 6.61 22.97
C SER A 127 -4.82 5.18 22.45
N HIS A 128 -5.43 4.89 21.29
CA HIS A 128 -5.62 3.53 20.80
C HIS A 128 -4.49 3.12 19.84
N PRO A 129 -3.67 2.11 20.17
CA PRO A 129 -2.48 1.74 19.39
C PRO A 129 -2.79 1.32 17.95
N ALA A 130 -3.98 0.77 17.68
CA ALA A 130 -4.41 0.39 16.33
C ALA A 130 -4.50 1.60 15.37
N ALA A 131 -4.89 2.78 15.86
CA ALA A 131 -4.92 4.01 15.05
C ALA A 131 -3.50 4.49 14.70
N CYS A 132 -2.57 4.33 15.63
CA CYS A 132 -1.16 4.65 15.46
C CYS A 132 -0.49 3.75 14.41
N LYS A 133 -0.71 2.42 14.52
CA LYS A 133 -0.25 1.43 13.54
C LYS A 133 -0.90 1.65 12.16
N ALA A 134 -2.17 2.05 12.12
CA ALA A 134 -2.87 2.39 10.88
C ALA A 134 -2.28 3.63 10.17
N LEU A 135 -1.81 4.64 10.92
CA LEU A 135 -1.15 5.82 10.36
C LEU A 135 0.24 5.47 9.79
N ALA A 136 1.10 4.78 10.54
CA ALA A 136 2.40 4.35 10.03
C ALA A 136 2.28 3.48 8.77
N LYS A 137 1.29 2.56 8.74
CA LYS A 137 0.98 1.76 7.56
C LYS A 137 0.52 2.60 6.36
N ALA A 138 -0.23 3.67 6.59
CA ALA A 138 -0.70 4.57 5.53
C ALA A 138 0.42 5.47 4.95
N ILE A 139 1.47 5.78 5.73
CA ILE A 139 2.56 6.67 5.31
C ILE A 139 3.62 5.95 4.45
N GLY A 140 3.81 4.63 4.62
CA GLY A 140 4.80 3.88 3.82
C GLY A 140 4.96 2.40 4.15
N ASP A 141 3.91 1.75 4.67
CA ASP A 141 3.92 0.36 5.17
C ASP A 141 5.08 -0.02 6.13
N ILE A 142 5.62 0.98 6.84
CA ILE A 142 6.72 0.79 7.79
C ILE A 142 6.22 -0.05 8.98
N ARG A 143 7.00 -1.04 9.43
CA ARG A 143 6.71 -1.76 10.67
C ARG A 143 6.74 -0.78 11.84
N PHE A 144 5.72 -0.79 12.68
CA PHE A 144 5.54 0.26 13.70
C PHE A 144 6.72 0.40 14.68
N SER A 145 7.48 -0.68 14.91
CA SER A 145 8.71 -0.70 15.71
C SER A 145 9.91 0.01 15.08
N GLU A 146 9.83 0.41 13.81
CA GLU A 146 10.93 1.03 13.05
C GLU A 146 10.68 2.53 12.75
N VAL A 147 9.61 3.12 13.30
CA VAL A 147 9.32 4.55 13.19
C VAL A 147 10.36 5.35 14.00
N SER A 148 11.20 6.15 13.32
CA SER A 148 12.11 7.09 14.00
C SER A 148 11.31 8.14 14.77
N MET A 149 11.75 8.38 16.01
CA MET A 149 11.18 9.39 16.91
C MET A 149 12.01 10.69 16.92
N ASP A 150 13.03 10.81 16.05
CA ASP A 150 14.00 11.91 16.12
C ASP A 150 13.39 13.25 15.68
N PHE A 151 12.68 13.29 14.55
CA PHE A 151 11.91 14.49 14.18
C PHE A 151 10.85 14.83 15.23
N ALA A 152 10.22 13.84 15.86
CA ALA A 152 9.23 14.10 16.90
C ALA A 152 9.89 14.85 18.07
N ARG A 153 11.04 14.37 18.56
CA ARG A 153 11.86 15.06 19.58
C ARG A 153 12.12 16.53 19.22
N ASP A 154 12.55 16.78 17.98
CA ASP A 154 13.10 18.06 17.57
C ASP A 154 12.05 19.08 17.09
N HIS A 155 10.87 18.62 16.65
CA HIS A 155 9.86 19.48 15.99
C HIS A 155 8.42 19.37 16.54
N ALA A 156 8.08 18.37 17.37
CA ALA A 156 6.71 18.18 17.85
C ALA A 156 6.12 19.41 18.55
N ALA A 157 6.92 20.11 19.35
CA ALA A 157 6.48 21.25 20.14
C ALA A 157 5.96 22.39 19.26
N ASP A 158 6.69 22.77 18.22
CA ASP A 158 6.33 23.90 17.37
C ASP A 158 5.31 23.52 16.29
N VAL A 159 5.31 22.26 15.81
CA VAL A 159 4.25 21.72 14.94
C VAL A 159 2.88 21.76 15.64
N LEU A 160 2.78 21.31 16.90
CA LEU A 160 1.55 21.42 17.70
C LEU A 160 1.14 22.89 17.85
N LYS A 161 2.08 23.73 18.29
CA LYS A 161 1.87 25.15 18.62
C LYS A 161 1.49 26.03 17.43
N ALA A 162 1.81 25.61 16.21
CA ALA A 162 1.36 26.23 14.96
C ALA A 162 -0.07 25.83 14.55
N SER A 163 -0.70 24.85 15.21
CA SER A 163 -1.97 24.28 14.74
C SER A 163 -3.16 25.25 14.82
N PRO A 164 -4.02 25.32 13.79
CA PRO A 164 -5.31 26.00 13.86
C PRO A 164 -6.31 25.25 14.75
N ILE A 165 -6.07 23.98 15.06
CA ILE A 165 -6.94 23.15 15.91
C ILE A 165 -6.60 23.41 17.38
N ASN A 166 -7.53 24.05 18.11
CA ASN A 166 -7.30 24.48 19.50
C ASN A 166 -6.79 23.34 20.40
N TYR A 167 -7.45 22.18 20.40
CA TYR A 167 -7.05 21.08 21.29
C TYR A 167 -5.67 20.49 20.95
N THR A 168 -5.21 20.63 19.70
CA THR A 168 -3.86 20.23 19.26
C THR A 168 -2.84 21.26 19.71
N ARG A 169 -3.13 22.56 19.50
CA ARG A 169 -2.25 23.67 19.87
C ARG A 169 -2.05 23.83 21.37
N ASP A 170 -3.10 23.58 22.14
CA ASP A 170 -3.12 23.78 23.59
C ASP A 170 -2.66 22.50 24.35
N ALA A 171 -2.29 21.43 23.64
CA ALA A 171 -1.80 20.17 24.21
C ALA A 171 -0.35 20.27 24.72
N LYS A 172 -0.03 19.52 25.79
CA LYS A 172 1.30 19.54 26.41
C LYS A 172 2.02 18.21 26.20
N LEU A 173 3.21 18.23 25.60
CA LEU A 173 4.05 17.05 25.39
C LEU A 173 4.44 16.38 26.72
N ARG A 174 4.48 15.05 26.73
CA ARG A 174 4.76 14.15 27.87
C ARG A 174 5.60 12.95 27.42
N GLY A 175 6.34 12.36 28.35
CA GLY A 175 7.19 11.20 28.10
C GLY A 175 8.66 11.54 27.88
N SER A 176 9.49 10.51 28.02
CA SER A 176 10.96 10.57 28.07
C SER A 176 11.64 11.06 26.78
N LEU A 177 10.91 11.13 25.66
CA LEU A 177 11.41 11.75 24.43
C LEU A 177 11.51 13.27 24.54
N PHE A 178 10.65 13.91 25.35
CA PHE A 178 10.55 15.38 25.45
C PHE A 178 11.08 15.92 26.79
N HIS A 179 10.94 15.16 27.87
CA HIS A 179 11.42 15.54 29.21
C HIS A 179 12.24 14.39 29.80
N SER A 180 13.54 14.60 30.02
CA SER A 180 14.47 13.56 30.48
C SER A 180 14.26 13.11 31.94
N ASP A 181 13.41 13.82 32.68
CA ASP A 181 12.97 13.54 34.05
C ASP A 181 11.56 12.90 34.13
N ASP A 182 10.92 12.57 33.00
CA ASP A 182 9.60 11.94 32.99
C ASP A 182 9.64 10.47 33.48
N THR A 183 9.12 10.24 34.68
CA THR A 183 9.08 8.91 35.32
C THR A 183 7.80 8.13 35.05
N THR A 184 6.93 8.54 34.10
CA THR A 184 5.67 7.83 33.84
C THR A 184 5.85 6.51 33.08
N GLY A 185 7.00 6.31 32.43
CA GLY A 185 7.25 5.19 31.53
C GLY A 185 6.73 5.40 30.11
N MET A 186 6.13 6.56 29.81
CA MET A 186 5.75 6.97 28.46
C MET A 186 6.99 7.44 27.67
N VAL A 187 7.09 7.11 26.39
CA VAL A 187 8.15 7.64 25.50
C VAL A 187 7.66 8.91 24.82
N SER A 188 6.53 8.85 24.12
CA SER A 188 5.94 10.01 23.41
C SER A 188 4.43 10.07 23.60
N GLY A 189 3.96 11.13 24.27
CA GLY A 189 2.55 11.41 24.46
C GLY A 189 2.21 12.88 24.67
N VAL A 190 0.92 13.13 24.90
CA VAL A 190 0.39 14.47 25.20
C VAL A 190 -0.66 14.43 26.30
N ASP A 191 -0.54 15.37 27.20
CA ASP A 191 -1.62 15.77 28.10
C ASP A 191 -2.58 16.69 27.34
N SER A 192 -3.66 16.08 26.84
CA SER A 192 -4.77 16.73 26.13
C SER A 192 -5.95 17.10 27.05
N ASN A 193 -5.82 16.87 28.37
CA ASN A 193 -6.89 17.01 29.37
C ASN A 193 -8.18 16.20 29.04
N PHE A 194 -8.07 15.14 28.22
CA PHE A 194 -9.21 14.36 27.73
C PHE A 194 -9.11 12.89 28.16
N TYR A 195 -9.67 12.60 29.34
CA TYR A 195 -9.53 11.29 30.02
C TYR A 195 -10.62 10.30 29.60
N VAL A 196 -10.31 9.45 28.63
CA VAL A 196 -11.09 8.24 28.29
C VAL A 196 -10.68 7.06 29.15
N ASP A 197 -11.48 5.99 29.13
CA ASP A 197 -11.02 4.71 29.64
C ASP A 197 -9.93 4.11 28.72
N HIS A 198 -9.03 3.34 29.32
CA HIS A 198 -7.85 2.80 28.65
C HIS A 198 -7.79 1.27 28.64
N VAL A 199 -8.81 0.53 29.10
CA VAL A 199 -8.79 -0.95 29.10
C VAL A 199 -8.69 -1.50 27.68
N GLU A 200 -9.64 -1.16 26.80
CA GLU A 200 -9.64 -1.54 25.37
C GLU A 200 -8.32 -1.13 24.65
N PRO A 201 -7.78 0.10 24.82
CA PRO A 201 -6.44 0.46 24.34
C PRO A 201 -5.26 -0.35 24.91
N LEU A 202 -5.28 -0.74 26.19
CA LEU A 202 -4.19 -1.48 26.84
C LEU A 202 -4.22 -2.98 26.51
N GLU A 203 -5.41 -3.58 26.38
CA GLU A 203 -5.58 -4.93 25.85
C GLU A 203 -5.05 -5.02 24.41
N ALA A 204 -5.41 -4.04 23.56
CA ALA A 204 -4.86 -3.93 22.21
C ALA A 204 -3.34 -3.72 22.21
N LEU A 205 -2.80 -2.94 23.16
CA LEU A 205 -1.34 -2.76 23.28
C LEU A 205 -0.63 -4.06 23.64
N ALA A 206 -1.16 -4.84 24.57
CA ALA A 206 -0.56 -6.10 24.99
C ALA A 206 -0.37 -7.02 23.79
N TRP A 207 -1.41 -7.15 22.95
CA TRP A 207 -1.34 -7.88 21.67
C TRP A 207 -0.26 -7.33 20.73
N PHE A 208 -0.21 -6.00 20.51
CA PHE A 208 0.83 -5.38 19.68
C PHE A 208 2.26 -5.50 20.23
N SER A 209 2.43 -5.82 21.52
CA SER A 209 3.74 -5.91 22.18
C SER A 209 4.31 -7.33 22.20
N GLU A 210 3.50 -8.37 21.93
CA GLU A 210 3.98 -9.74 21.72
C GLU A 210 4.71 -9.89 20.37
N ASP A 211 4.28 -9.13 19.35
CA ASP A 211 4.87 -9.12 17.98
C ASP A 211 6.23 -8.39 17.87
N GLY A 212 6.57 -7.52 18.84
CA GLY A 212 7.79 -6.72 18.78
C GLY A 212 7.78 -5.47 19.67
N ASN A 213 8.94 -4.80 19.75
CA ASN A 213 9.15 -3.68 20.67
C ASN A 213 8.31 -2.45 20.28
N TRP A 214 7.36 -2.05 21.14
CA TRP A 214 6.45 -0.93 20.91
C TRP A 214 7.10 0.43 21.30
N PRO A 215 7.40 1.34 20.35
CA PRO A 215 8.34 2.44 20.58
C PRO A 215 7.78 3.62 21.40
N LEU A 216 6.48 3.66 21.70
CA LEU A 216 5.83 4.82 22.33
C LEU A 216 5.56 4.66 23.83
N ALA A 217 5.44 3.42 24.31
CA ALA A 217 5.02 2.98 25.66
C ALA A 217 3.78 3.69 26.27
N LEU A 218 2.73 2.94 26.63
CA LEU A 218 1.61 3.51 27.39
C LEU A 218 1.85 3.41 28.90
N ALA A 219 1.80 4.55 29.58
CA ALA A 219 1.68 4.62 31.03
C ALA A 219 0.20 4.45 31.45
N ALA A 220 -0.07 3.60 32.43
CA ALA A 220 -1.44 3.39 32.91
C ALA A 220 -1.97 4.62 33.68
N GLY A 221 -3.06 5.21 33.19
CA GLY A 221 -3.93 6.12 33.96
C GLY A 221 -3.52 7.60 34.06
N ILE A 222 -2.65 8.13 33.18
CA ILE A 222 -2.22 9.54 33.24
C ILE A 222 -2.56 10.36 31.98
N ALA A 223 -2.29 9.87 30.77
CA ALA A 223 -2.54 10.62 29.53
C ALA A 223 -2.63 9.69 28.29
N PRO A 224 -3.27 10.14 27.19
CA PRO A 224 -3.17 9.45 25.91
C PRO A 224 -1.76 9.60 25.29
N PRO A 225 -1.15 8.53 24.74
CA PRO A 225 -0.02 8.67 23.82
C PRO A 225 -0.37 9.51 22.57
N SER A 226 0.66 9.97 21.88
CA SER A 226 0.56 10.78 20.66
C SER A 226 1.67 10.42 19.69
N VAL A 227 1.34 10.42 18.41
CA VAL A 227 2.24 9.96 17.36
C VAL A 227 2.35 11.05 16.31
N ILE A 228 3.49 11.73 16.35
CA ILE A 228 3.89 12.75 15.39
C ILE A 228 4.92 12.06 14.51
N VAL A 229 4.53 11.68 13.29
CA VAL A 229 5.36 10.96 12.33
C VAL A 229 5.88 11.94 11.30
N ASN A 230 7.18 11.87 11.03
CA ASN A 230 7.78 12.56 9.90
C ASN A 230 7.86 11.64 8.69
N VAL A 231 7.48 12.14 7.52
CA VAL A 231 7.71 11.42 6.26
C VAL A 231 9.17 11.58 5.84
N THR A 232 9.77 12.75 6.07
CA THR A 232 11.13 13.13 5.62
C THR A 232 12.29 12.48 6.40
N THR A 233 12.05 11.36 7.11
CA THR A 233 13.09 10.53 7.75
C THR A 233 13.02 9.04 7.34
N MET A 234 12.35 8.73 6.23
CA MET A 234 12.91 7.75 5.29
C MET A 234 14.20 8.34 4.67
N PRO A 235 15.15 7.55 4.15
CA PRO A 235 16.42 8.08 3.63
C PRO A 235 16.18 8.99 2.41
N ALA A 236 16.18 10.30 2.65
CA ALA A 236 16.28 11.29 1.59
C ALA A 236 17.66 11.18 0.95
N ASP A 237 17.70 10.77 -0.31
CA ASP A 237 18.94 10.57 -1.04
C ASP A 237 19.76 11.87 -1.11
N ALA A 238 21.08 11.74 -1.11
CA ALA A 238 21.96 12.90 -0.93
C ALA A 238 21.82 13.90 -2.09
N ASN A 239 21.75 15.19 -1.75
CA ASN A 239 21.57 16.29 -2.70
C ASN A 239 22.81 16.50 -3.60
N GLU A 240 23.01 15.63 -4.59
CA GLU A 240 24.02 15.79 -5.65
C GLU A 240 23.57 16.74 -6.77
N ARG A 241 23.07 17.93 -6.42
CA ARG A 241 23.14 19.08 -7.33
C ARG A 241 24.61 19.53 -7.45
N SER A 242 25.36 18.85 -8.31
CA SER A 242 26.73 19.26 -8.69
C SER A 242 26.74 20.74 -9.14
N PRO A 243 27.54 21.61 -8.48
CA PRO A 243 27.39 23.05 -8.65
C PRO A 243 28.26 23.61 -9.79
N LEU A 244 27.65 24.40 -10.68
CA LEU A 244 28.36 25.35 -11.53
C LEU A 244 27.57 26.67 -11.64
N LEU A 245 28.31 27.78 -11.49
CA LEU A 245 27.91 29.16 -11.80
C LEU A 245 26.77 29.82 -10.98
N ALA A 246 27.07 30.27 -9.76
CA ALA A 246 26.62 31.59 -9.25
C ALA A 246 27.34 31.99 -7.93
N ALA A 247 28.43 32.74 -8.00
CA ALA A 247 29.09 33.36 -6.83
C ALA A 247 29.96 34.56 -7.21
N ALA A 248 29.37 35.60 -7.84
CA ALA A 248 30.11 36.78 -8.28
C ALA A 248 29.24 38.06 -8.37
N ALA A 249 28.30 38.25 -7.44
CA ALA A 249 27.65 39.54 -7.17
C ALA A 249 27.01 39.49 -5.79
N ALA A 250 27.59 40.21 -4.83
CA ALA A 250 26.92 40.67 -3.62
C ALA A 250 26.80 42.20 -3.71
N ASP A 251 25.89 42.76 -2.92
CA ASP A 251 25.72 44.19 -2.64
C ASP A 251 25.23 45.06 -3.83
N GLU A 252 24.25 45.97 -3.67
CA GLU A 252 23.45 46.29 -2.47
C GLU A 252 22.11 46.97 -2.83
N HIS A 253 21.09 46.72 -2.00
CA HIS A 253 19.87 47.51 -1.72
C HIS A 253 18.78 47.81 -2.78
N GLU A 254 17.55 47.87 -2.26
CA GLU A 254 16.27 48.07 -2.95
C GLU A 254 15.72 49.51 -2.86
N ASN A 255 14.64 49.76 -3.61
CA ASN A 255 13.64 50.85 -3.45
C ASN A 255 14.08 52.27 -3.87
N ASP A 256 13.18 53.16 -4.29
CA ASP A 256 11.73 53.18 -4.03
C ASP A 256 10.83 53.66 -5.21
N THR A 257 9.56 53.22 -5.14
CA THR A 257 8.27 53.71 -5.68
C THR A 257 8.11 54.61 -6.95
N GLU A 258 7.16 54.16 -7.78
CA GLU A 258 6.03 54.92 -8.38
C GLU A 258 6.09 55.74 -9.70
N GLN A 259 5.01 55.50 -10.48
CA GLN A 259 4.21 56.41 -11.34
C GLN A 259 4.69 56.97 -12.71
N HIS A 260 3.76 56.83 -13.67
CA HIS A 260 3.44 57.70 -14.82
C HIS A 260 4.43 57.98 -15.98
N ARG A 261 4.01 57.50 -17.18
CA ARG A 261 4.15 58.18 -18.49
C ARG A 261 3.25 59.45 -18.52
N PRO A 262 3.36 60.42 -19.50
CA PRO A 262 4.05 60.37 -20.80
C PRO A 262 4.84 61.65 -21.21
N THR A 263 5.44 61.65 -22.43
CA THR A 263 5.66 62.75 -23.43
C THR A 263 5.80 64.23 -22.96
N GLU A 264 6.68 65.11 -23.48
CA GLU A 264 7.08 65.34 -24.89
C GLU A 264 8.23 66.40 -25.06
N SER A 265 8.75 66.55 -26.30
CA SER A 265 9.23 67.77 -27.01
C SER A 265 10.17 68.87 -26.38
N SER A 266 11.43 68.89 -26.85
CA SER A 266 12.17 70.11 -27.34
C SER A 266 12.69 71.17 -26.30
N PRO A 267 13.42 72.25 -26.70
CA PRO A 267 14.72 72.23 -27.39
C PRO A 267 15.81 73.24 -26.85
N LEU A 268 17.06 73.03 -27.30
CA LEU A 268 18.22 73.96 -27.46
C LEU A 268 18.25 75.37 -26.80
N LEU A 269 19.25 75.55 -25.91
CA LEU A 269 20.04 76.78 -25.68
C LEU A 269 21.49 76.34 -25.34
N SER A 270 22.62 77.05 -25.46
CA SER A 270 23.07 78.34 -26.01
C SER A 270 24.14 78.96 -25.06
N ASN A 271 25.38 78.45 -25.14
CA ASN A 271 26.65 79.22 -25.10
C ASN A 271 27.06 79.98 -23.79
N ARG A 272 28.37 80.01 -23.44
CA ARG A 272 28.90 81.14 -22.63
C ARG A 272 30.11 80.97 -21.67
N ARG A 273 31.37 81.04 -22.16
CA ARG A 273 32.59 81.62 -21.47
C ARG A 273 33.23 80.85 -20.27
N ASP A 274 34.48 81.11 -19.83
CA ASP A 274 35.53 82.08 -20.27
C ASP A 274 37.00 81.66 -19.94
N SER A 275 37.97 82.06 -20.79
CA SER A 275 39.36 82.52 -20.45
C SER A 275 40.44 81.52 -19.91
N VAL A 276 41.78 81.65 -20.03
CA VAL A 276 42.75 82.68 -20.53
C VAL A 276 44.04 82.01 -21.14
N ALA A 277 44.57 82.53 -22.27
CA ALA A 277 45.97 82.52 -22.83
C ALA A 277 46.84 81.21 -22.91
N ASP A 278 47.95 81.11 -23.65
CA ASP A 278 48.74 82.12 -24.42
C ASP A 278 49.46 81.54 -25.69
N ASP A 279 50.00 82.44 -26.52
CA ASP A 279 50.95 82.41 -27.68
C ASP A 279 51.63 81.08 -28.19
N SER A 280 52.15 80.93 -29.44
CA SER A 280 52.37 81.85 -30.60
C SER A 280 52.74 81.10 -31.92
N GLN A 281 52.46 81.70 -33.11
CA GLN A 281 53.27 81.66 -34.38
C GLN A 281 53.45 80.33 -35.19
N GLN A 282 53.65 80.28 -36.53
CA GLN A 282 53.51 81.26 -37.65
C GLN A 282 53.67 80.58 -39.07
N ASP A 283 52.95 81.08 -40.09
CA ASP A 283 53.06 81.07 -41.61
C ASP A 283 53.75 79.89 -42.38
N ASP A 284 53.75 79.70 -43.73
CA ASP A 284 53.11 80.24 -44.97
C ASP A 284 53.15 79.10 -46.05
N ASP A 285 52.74 79.11 -47.33
CA ASP A 285 52.07 79.99 -48.32
C ASP A 285 51.32 79.05 -49.33
N SER A 286 50.75 79.56 -50.43
CA SER A 286 50.19 78.83 -51.58
C SER A 286 51.07 79.03 -52.86
N PRO A 287 50.61 79.51 -54.04
CA PRO A 287 49.43 79.14 -54.85
C PRO A 287 49.74 78.52 -56.28
N PRO A 288 49.45 79.11 -57.48
CA PRO A 288 48.50 78.45 -58.41
C PRO A 288 48.87 78.47 -59.94
N THR A 289 47.84 78.54 -60.81
CA THR A 289 47.80 78.91 -62.27
C THR A 289 48.27 77.87 -63.31
N GLN A 290 47.38 77.33 -64.15
CA GLN A 290 46.85 77.84 -65.46
C GLN A 290 47.84 77.78 -66.65
N GLN A 291 47.50 77.05 -67.74
CA GLN A 291 47.22 77.59 -69.10
C GLN A 291 46.87 76.49 -70.14
N LEU A 292 46.74 76.84 -71.43
CA LEU A 292 46.06 76.11 -72.51
C LEU A 292 47.02 75.31 -73.44
N GLN A 293 46.43 74.44 -74.28
CA GLN A 293 46.89 74.05 -75.65
C GLN A 293 48.14 73.12 -75.74
N GLN A 294 48.29 72.18 -76.70
CA GLN A 294 47.41 71.64 -77.77
C GLN A 294 47.98 70.27 -78.31
N ILE A 295 47.30 69.64 -79.29
CA ILE A 295 47.79 68.68 -80.33
C ILE A 295 47.71 67.14 -80.08
N LYS A 296 46.82 66.52 -80.89
CA LYS A 296 46.77 65.18 -81.56
C LYS A 296 46.90 63.82 -80.82
N HIS A 297 45.88 62.99 -81.09
CA HIS A 297 45.84 61.54 -81.40
C HIS A 297 46.61 60.52 -80.55
N GLU A 298 45.85 59.62 -79.87
CA GLU A 298 45.66 58.24 -80.37
C GLU A 298 44.31 57.65 -79.89
N THR A 299 44.09 56.32 -79.96
CA THR A 299 42.72 55.76 -80.11
C THR A 299 42.35 54.62 -79.13
N GLN A 300 41.05 54.51 -78.80
CA GLN A 300 40.35 53.41 -78.08
C GLN A 300 40.51 53.32 -76.53
N PRO A 301 39.61 52.61 -75.81
CA PRO A 301 38.15 52.49 -75.99
C PRO A 301 37.34 52.77 -74.69
N LYS A 302 36.01 52.87 -74.79
CA LYS A 302 35.10 53.08 -73.64
C LYS A 302 35.10 51.88 -72.68
N GLY A 303 35.41 52.12 -71.41
CA GLY A 303 35.42 51.08 -70.35
C GLY A 303 34.04 50.49 -70.05
N LYS A 304 33.95 49.16 -69.99
CA LYS A 304 32.70 48.43 -69.69
C LYS A 304 32.43 48.33 -68.18
N ARG A 305 31.17 48.52 -67.79
CA ARG A 305 30.63 48.37 -66.42
C ARG A 305 30.80 46.91 -65.93
N ARG A 306 31.52 46.69 -64.81
CA ARG A 306 31.85 45.35 -64.26
C ARG A 306 30.69 44.72 -63.44
N TRP A 307 29.58 44.37 -64.09
CA TRP A 307 28.46 43.69 -63.41
C TRP A 307 28.67 42.18 -63.10
N PRO A 308 29.30 41.35 -63.97
CA PRO A 308 29.36 39.90 -63.74
C PRO A 308 30.08 39.47 -62.45
N SER A 309 31.15 40.19 -62.07
CA SER A 309 31.92 39.88 -60.85
C SER A 309 31.12 40.10 -59.57
N LEU A 310 30.26 41.12 -59.54
CA LEU A 310 29.46 41.46 -58.35
C LEU A 310 28.33 40.42 -58.17
N VAL A 311 27.69 39.99 -59.28
CA VAL A 311 26.73 38.89 -59.27
C VAL A 311 27.39 37.58 -58.82
N ALA A 312 28.58 37.26 -59.31
CA ALA A 312 29.30 36.05 -58.91
C ALA A 312 29.64 36.01 -57.41
N ILE A 313 30.05 37.14 -56.82
CA ILE A 313 30.32 37.24 -55.38
C ILE A 313 29.03 37.10 -54.56
N ILE A 314 27.92 37.70 -55.00
CA ILE A 314 26.61 37.56 -54.33
C ILE A 314 26.12 36.10 -54.38
N VAL A 315 26.21 35.44 -55.55
CA VAL A 315 25.82 34.04 -55.71
C VAL A 315 26.70 33.12 -54.85
N LEU A 316 28.02 33.36 -54.80
CA LEU A 316 28.93 32.59 -53.95
C LEU A 316 28.63 32.81 -52.45
N GLY A 317 28.36 34.06 -52.03
CA GLY A 317 28.01 34.39 -50.66
C GLY A 317 26.67 33.74 -50.23
N ILE A 318 25.66 33.75 -51.11
CA ILE A 318 24.40 33.02 -50.89
C ILE A 318 24.65 31.52 -50.80
N LEU A 319 25.47 30.94 -51.68
CA LEU A 319 25.77 29.50 -51.67
C LEU A 319 26.51 29.09 -50.40
N VAL A 320 27.50 29.87 -49.94
CA VAL A 320 28.19 29.65 -48.66
C VAL A 320 27.23 29.80 -47.47
N ALA A 321 26.35 30.81 -47.47
CA ALA A 321 25.34 30.97 -46.42
C ALA A 321 24.34 29.79 -46.40
N VAL A 322 23.90 29.30 -47.56
CA VAL A 322 23.04 28.12 -47.68
C VAL A 322 23.75 26.86 -47.18
N VAL A 323 25.03 26.66 -47.51
CA VAL A 323 25.84 25.54 -47.00
C VAL A 323 26.05 25.63 -45.48
N MET A 324 26.31 26.82 -44.94
CA MET A 324 26.41 27.04 -43.48
C MET A 324 25.08 26.74 -42.76
N ILE A 325 23.96 27.23 -43.30
CA ILE A 325 22.63 27.00 -42.71
C ILE A 325 22.28 25.50 -42.79
N LEU A 326 22.38 24.87 -43.95
CA LEU A 326 22.05 23.45 -44.13
C LEU A 326 23.02 22.51 -43.40
N GLY A 327 24.29 22.90 -43.24
CA GLY A 327 25.34 22.07 -42.65
C GLY A 327 25.50 22.19 -41.13
N PHE A 328 25.16 23.35 -40.54
CA PHE A 328 25.39 23.62 -39.10
C PHE A 328 24.15 24.09 -38.34
N VAL A 329 23.19 24.75 -38.97
CA VAL A 329 22.00 25.30 -38.28
C VAL A 329 20.82 24.33 -38.34
N VAL A 330 20.57 23.73 -39.51
CA VAL A 330 19.46 22.79 -39.71
C VAL A 330 19.64 21.48 -38.94
N PRO A 331 20.81 20.81 -38.88
CA PRO A 331 20.93 19.53 -38.18
C PRO A 331 20.55 19.56 -36.68
N PRO A 332 21.09 20.46 -35.82
CA PRO A 332 20.72 20.49 -34.42
C PRO A 332 19.26 20.95 -34.21
N ALA A 333 18.77 21.92 -34.99
CA ALA A 333 17.38 22.36 -34.91
C ALA A 333 16.36 21.29 -35.37
N VAL A 334 16.77 20.35 -36.23
CA VAL A 334 15.93 19.20 -36.60
C VAL A 334 15.95 18.11 -35.53
N GLN A 335 17.10 17.89 -34.88
CA GLN A 335 17.21 17.00 -33.72
C GLN A 335 16.33 17.49 -32.55
N GLU A 336 16.52 18.73 -32.10
CA GLU A 336 15.73 19.35 -31.03
C GLU A 336 14.23 19.35 -31.35
N TYR A 337 13.85 19.59 -32.62
CA TYR A 337 12.46 19.49 -33.06
C TYR A 337 11.89 18.08 -32.85
N VAL A 338 12.60 17.04 -33.29
CA VAL A 338 12.13 15.66 -33.18
C VAL A 338 12.03 15.22 -31.71
N GLU A 339 13.06 15.50 -30.91
CA GLU A 339 13.08 15.19 -29.47
C GLU A 339 11.87 15.79 -28.72
N ASN A 340 11.50 17.04 -29.02
CA ASN A 340 10.39 17.72 -28.34
C ASN A 340 8.99 17.47 -28.97
N ALA A 341 8.93 17.19 -30.27
CA ALA A 341 7.67 17.01 -31.01
C ALA A 341 7.17 15.56 -31.08
N VAL A 342 7.98 14.54 -30.82
CA VAL A 342 7.53 13.14 -30.87
C VAL A 342 6.48 12.87 -29.80
N VAL A 343 5.35 12.30 -30.23
CA VAL A 343 4.34 11.73 -29.36
C VAL A 343 4.07 10.29 -29.79
N LEU A 344 4.33 9.36 -28.88
CA LEU A 344 4.10 7.93 -29.02
C LEU A 344 3.04 7.51 -28.00
N GLU A 345 1.90 7.05 -28.49
CA GLU A 345 0.75 6.63 -27.68
C GLU A 345 0.50 5.13 -27.93
N PRO A 346 0.87 4.23 -27.01
CA PRO A 346 0.54 2.81 -27.13
C PRO A 346 -0.98 2.60 -26.97
N THR A 347 -1.56 1.75 -27.81
CA THR A 347 -3.03 1.55 -27.85
C THR A 347 -3.48 0.14 -27.50
N ASP A 348 -2.64 -0.88 -27.77
CA ASP A 348 -2.94 -2.29 -27.48
C ASP A 348 -1.63 -3.10 -27.44
N LEU A 349 -1.49 -4.03 -26.49
CA LEU A 349 -0.31 -4.87 -26.31
C LEU A 349 -0.72 -6.31 -25.99
N SER A 350 -0.87 -7.13 -27.02
CA SER A 350 -1.33 -8.52 -26.90
C SER A 350 -0.18 -9.51 -27.03
N VAL A 351 -0.04 -10.47 -26.12
CA VAL A 351 0.85 -11.61 -26.31
C VAL A 351 0.16 -12.60 -27.25
N GLU A 352 0.74 -12.84 -28.43
CA GLU A 352 0.19 -13.82 -29.38
C GLU A 352 0.55 -15.26 -28.96
N SER A 353 1.75 -15.48 -28.43
CA SER A 353 2.18 -16.78 -27.93
C SER A 353 3.39 -16.69 -26.99
N LEU A 354 3.48 -17.66 -26.08
CA LEU A 354 4.72 -18.03 -25.41
C LEU A 354 5.51 -18.95 -26.35
N THR A 355 6.81 -18.71 -26.53
CA THR A 355 7.70 -19.50 -27.38
C THR A 355 8.79 -20.17 -26.54
N ALA A 356 9.49 -21.15 -27.13
CA ALA A 356 10.58 -21.86 -26.45
C ALA A 356 11.66 -20.89 -25.93
N ASP A 357 11.99 -19.87 -26.73
CA ASP A 357 13.06 -18.91 -26.46
C ASP A 357 12.56 -17.55 -25.94
N GLY A 358 11.26 -17.37 -25.67
CA GLY A 358 10.72 -16.09 -25.17
C GLY A 358 9.23 -15.84 -25.39
N VAL A 359 8.87 -14.59 -25.67
CA VAL A 359 7.48 -14.10 -25.79
C VAL A 359 7.26 -13.44 -27.14
N ARG A 360 6.24 -13.86 -27.89
CA ARG A 360 5.78 -13.18 -29.10
C ARG A 360 4.71 -12.16 -28.74
N ALA A 361 5.03 -10.88 -28.87
CA ALA A 361 4.12 -9.78 -28.56
C ALA A 361 3.75 -8.99 -29.82
N ARG A 362 2.47 -8.66 -29.94
CA ARG A 362 1.95 -7.73 -30.96
C ARG A 362 1.67 -6.38 -30.32
N ILE A 363 2.39 -5.39 -30.81
CA ILE A 363 2.43 -4.03 -30.31
C ILE A 363 1.63 -3.15 -31.27
N LYS A 364 0.61 -2.45 -30.74
CA LYS A 364 -0.12 -1.41 -31.47
C LYS A 364 0.01 -0.08 -30.77
N GLY A 365 0.10 0.98 -31.56
CA GLY A 365 0.18 2.35 -31.05
C GLY A 365 -0.01 3.38 -32.15
N THR A 366 0.11 4.65 -31.79
CA THR A 366 0.15 5.74 -32.75
C THR A 366 1.40 6.59 -32.55
N PHE A 367 2.03 6.98 -33.66
CA PHE A 367 3.11 7.94 -33.72
C PHE A 367 2.59 9.20 -34.40
N LYS A 368 2.84 10.37 -33.81
CA LYS A 368 2.61 11.68 -34.42
C LYS A 368 3.73 12.63 -34.03
N LEU A 369 4.08 13.55 -34.93
CA LEU A 369 4.82 14.74 -34.56
C LEU A 369 3.82 15.85 -34.24
N ASP A 370 4.00 16.50 -33.09
CA ASP A 370 3.26 17.67 -32.67
C ASP A 370 4.22 18.83 -32.40
N GLY A 371 4.51 19.58 -33.45
CA GLY A 371 5.33 20.78 -33.41
C GLY A 371 4.76 21.91 -32.55
N SER A 372 3.57 21.78 -31.94
CA SER A 372 3.12 22.75 -30.93
C SER A 372 3.85 22.59 -29.58
N ARG A 373 4.38 21.38 -29.29
CA ARG A 373 5.17 21.07 -28.09
C ARG A 373 6.57 21.69 -28.09
N VAL A 374 7.08 22.09 -29.25
CA VAL A 374 8.43 22.66 -29.40
C VAL A 374 8.43 24.11 -28.89
N PRO A 375 9.26 24.45 -27.88
CA PRO A 375 9.20 25.76 -27.22
C PRO A 375 9.79 26.90 -28.07
N ASP A 376 10.93 26.69 -28.74
CA ASP A 376 11.52 27.70 -29.62
C ASP A 376 10.82 27.76 -30.99
N ASP A 377 10.53 28.97 -31.45
CA ASP A 377 9.79 29.19 -32.69
C ASP A 377 10.65 29.06 -33.95
N ASN A 378 11.98 29.22 -33.87
CA ASN A 378 12.87 28.98 -35.01
C ASN A 378 13.09 27.48 -35.22
N THR A 379 13.41 26.72 -34.17
CA THR A 379 13.47 25.25 -34.16
C THR A 379 12.14 24.67 -34.65
N ARG A 380 11.00 25.17 -34.15
CA ARG A 380 9.66 24.80 -34.63
C ARG A 380 9.45 25.03 -36.13
N ARG A 381 9.89 26.17 -36.67
CA ARG A 381 9.77 26.49 -38.10
C ARG A 381 10.71 25.66 -38.97
N ILE A 382 11.99 25.55 -38.58
CA ILE A 382 13.03 24.82 -39.30
C ILE A 382 12.69 23.33 -39.33
N GLY A 383 12.35 22.76 -38.18
CA GLY A 383 11.92 21.36 -38.05
C GLY A 383 10.72 21.05 -38.93
N ARG A 384 9.62 21.81 -38.82
CA ARG A 384 8.43 21.66 -39.70
C ARG A 384 8.77 21.65 -41.19
N ILE A 385 9.68 22.50 -41.64
CA ILE A 385 10.10 22.56 -43.04
C ILE A 385 10.92 21.31 -43.41
N ALA A 386 11.92 20.96 -42.60
CA ALA A 386 12.80 19.83 -42.85
C ALA A 386 12.04 18.49 -42.83
N THR A 387 11.16 18.28 -41.85
CA THR A 387 10.39 17.04 -41.74
C THR A 387 9.31 16.93 -42.82
N ALA A 388 8.72 18.04 -43.27
CA ALA A 388 7.82 18.07 -44.42
C ALA A 388 8.53 17.82 -45.78
N ILE A 389 9.84 18.07 -45.86
CA ILE A 389 10.69 17.67 -47.00
C ILE A 389 11.03 16.18 -46.92
N MET A 390 11.48 15.69 -45.75
CA MET A 390 11.86 14.29 -45.56
C MET A 390 10.67 13.33 -45.68
N ARG A 391 9.49 13.74 -45.17
CA ARG A 391 8.17 13.07 -45.19
C ARG A 391 8.07 11.71 -44.52
N GLN A 392 9.04 10.82 -44.72
CA GLN A 392 9.03 9.44 -44.25
C GLN A 392 10.40 9.05 -43.71
N LEU A 393 10.40 8.36 -42.58
CA LEU A 393 11.57 7.75 -41.98
C LEU A 393 11.33 6.25 -41.85
N GLY A 394 12.12 5.47 -42.58
CA GLY A 394 12.18 4.01 -42.42
C GLY A 394 13.30 3.64 -41.46
N THR A 395 13.03 2.66 -40.61
CA THR A 395 14.06 1.85 -39.93
C THR A 395 14.31 0.57 -40.73
N GLU A 396 15.33 -0.19 -40.34
CA GLU A 396 15.50 -1.58 -40.76
C GLU A 396 15.20 -2.52 -39.59
N GLU A 397 15.30 -3.83 -39.80
CA GLU A 397 15.16 -4.81 -38.73
C GLU A 397 16.27 -4.57 -37.69
N THR A 398 15.91 -4.32 -36.43
CA THR A 398 16.86 -3.86 -35.42
C THR A 398 16.69 -4.59 -34.09
N LYS A 399 17.80 -5.02 -33.48
CA LYS A 399 17.80 -5.72 -32.19
C LYS A 399 17.95 -4.76 -31.01
N LEU A 400 16.82 -4.47 -30.35
CA LEU A 400 16.77 -3.74 -29.09
C LEU A 400 17.25 -4.62 -27.93
N ARG A 401 18.05 -4.07 -27.02
CA ARG A 401 18.50 -4.75 -25.78
C ARG A 401 18.06 -3.95 -24.55
N LEU A 402 17.36 -4.58 -23.62
CA LEU A 402 16.88 -3.95 -22.38
C LEU A 402 17.78 -4.31 -21.21
N HIS A 403 18.30 -3.31 -20.51
CA HIS A 403 19.15 -3.46 -19.33
C HIS A 403 18.56 -2.75 -18.11
N LEU A 404 18.92 -3.18 -16.90
CA LEU A 404 18.61 -2.50 -15.64
C LEU A 404 19.89 -1.92 -15.03
N PRO A 405 20.20 -0.63 -15.18
CA PRO A 405 21.42 -0.03 -14.61
C PRO A 405 21.54 -0.28 -13.10
N ASP A 406 20.41 -0.21 -12.40
CA ASP A 406 20.29 -0.32 -10.95
C ASP A 406 20.55 -1.77 -10.44
N PHE A 407 20.53 -2.76 -11.34
CA PHE A 407 20.80 -4.18 -11.07
C PHE A 407 22.04 -4.63 -11.86
N ASP A 408 23.22 -4.12 -11.51
CA ASP A 408 24.52 -4.42 -12.14
C ASP A 408 24.55 -4.20 -13.69
N ASN A 409 23.69 -3.34 -14.21
CA ASN A 409 23.43 -3.17 -15.66
C ASN A 409 23.03 -4.49 -16.38
N ALA A 410 22.37 -5.40 -15.68
CA ALA A 410 22.00 -6.72 -16.18
C ALA A 410 21.02 -6.66 -17.37
N LEU A 411 21.21 -7.56 -18.33
CA LEU A 411 20.37 -7.70 -19.52
C LEU A 411 19.08 -8.45 -19.16
N VAL A 412 17.94 -7.74 -19.18
CA VAL A 412 16.59 -8.30 -18.96
C VAL A 412 16.08 -9.05 -20.19
N GLY A 413 16.57 -8.70 -21.37
CA GLY A 413 16.25 -9.39 -22.61
C GLY A 413 16.54 -8.57 -23.86
N SER A 414 16.11 -9.09 -25.00
CA SER A 414 16.24 -8.41 -26.28
C SER A 414 15.05 -8.67 -27.20
N ALA A 415 14.57 -7.62 -27.86
CA ALA A 415 13.48 -7.70 -28.84
C ALA A 415 14.04 -7.52 -30.26
N LEU A 416 13.55 -8.33 -31.20
CA LEU A 416 13.79 -8.10 -32.63
C LEU A 416 12.65 -7.22 -33.18
N LEU A 417 12.95 -5.96 -33.47
CA LEU A 417 11.99 -4.99 -34.02
C LEU A 417 11.99 -5.07 -35.55
N PRO A 418 10.84 -5.29 -36.21
CA PRO A 418 10.75 -5.31 -37.66
C PRO A 418 10.87 -3.89 -38.26
N PRO A 419 11.09 -3.74 -39.58
CA PRO A 419 11.21 -2.43 -40.24
C PRO A 419 9.97 -1.54 -40.09
N ILE A 420 10.07 -0.49 -39.26
CA ILE A 420 9.02 0.52 -39.03
C ILE A 420 9.16 1.66 -40.05
N ASN A 421 8.02 2.18 -40.57
CA ASN A 421 7.97 3.34 -41.46
C ASN A 421 7.10 4.45 -40.87
N LEU A 422 7.73 5.51 -40.38
CA LEU A 422 7.09 6.66 -39.73
C LEU A 422 6.84 7.79 -40.72
N ARG A 423 5.71 8.52 -40.60
CA ARG A 423 5.49 9.78 -41.33
C ARG A 423 5.92 10.96 -40.48
N LEU A 424 6.87 11.76 -40.99
CA LEU A 424 7.39 12.93 -40.28
C LEU A 424 6.65 14.24 -40.60
N VAL A 425 5.49 14.18 -41.26
CA VAL A 425 4.69 15.39 -41.54
C VAL A 425 3.96 15.79 -40.26
N ASP A 426 4.16 17.04 -39.83
CA ASP A 426 3.57 17.58 -38.60
C ASP A 426 2.05 17.38 -38.55
N GLY A 427 1.54 16.89 -37.41
CA GLY A 427 0.13 16.55 -37.22
C GLY A 427 -0.37 15.29 -37.95
N GLN A 428 0.44 14.58 -38.76
CA GLN A 428 0.02 13.29 -39.32
C GLN A 428 0.26 12.13 -38.35
N VAL A 429 -0.83 11.42 -38.05
CA VAL A 429 -0.80 10.18 -37.29
C VAL A 429 -0.34 9.02 -38.20
N THR A 430 0.63 8.25 -37.71
CA THR A 430 1.04 6.94 -38.24
C THR A 430 0.60 5.88 -37.26
N ASN A 431 -0.26 4.96 -37.70
CA ASN A 431 -0.63 3.80 -36.88
C ASN A 431 0.49 2.76 -36.94
N LEU A 432 0.92 2.30 -35.78
CA LEU A 432 1.87 1.21 -35.61
C LEU A 432 1.07 -0.06 -35.26
N ASP A 433 1.33 -1.15 -35.96
CA ASP A 433 0.82 -2.49 -35.66
C ASP A 433 1.86 -3.50 -36.17
N PHE A 434 2.62 -4.11 -35.25
CA PHE A 434 3.69 -5.04 -35.59
C PHE A 434 3.86 -6.12 -34.53
N VAL A 435 4.44 -7.24 -34.93
CA VAL A 435 4.81 -8.35 -34.04
C VAL A 435 6.31 -8.31 -33.80
N ALA A 436 6.74 -8.49 -32.55
CA ALA A 436 8.13 -8.61 -32.15
C ALA A 436 8.30 -9.82 -31.22
N ASP A 437 9.39 -10.56 -31.43
CA ASP A 437 9.80 -11.64 -30.53
C ASP A 437 10.77 -11.06 -29.48
N PHE A 438 10.39 -11.17 -28.22
CA PHE A 438 11.18 -10.78 -27.06
C PHE A 438 11.81 -12.02 -26.40
N VAL A 439 13.13 -12.11 -26.46
CA VAL A 439 13.93 -13.14 -25.79
C VAL A 439 14.30 -12.61 -24.40
N PRO A 440 13.85 -13.23 -23.29
CA PRO A 440 14.27 -12.84 -21.95
C PRO A 440 15.76 -13.10 -21.72
N GLY A 441 16.34 -12.36 -20.78
CA GLY A 441 17.72 -12.50 -20.34
C GLY A 441 17.83 -13.35 -19.08
N ASP A 442 18.59 -12.86 -18.11
CA ASP A 442 18.84 -13.60 -16.86
C ASP A 442 17.59 -13.67 -15.95
N THR A 443 17.21 -14.89 -15.57
CA THR A 443 16.10 -15.16 -14.66
C THR A 443 16.44 -14.83 -13.20
N GLU A 444 17.73 -14.79 -12.82
CA GLU A 444 18.13 -14.42 -11.45
C GLU A 444 17.85 -12.93 -11.16
N THR A 445 18.14 -12.08 -12.15
CA THR A 445 17.82 -10.64 -12.15
C THR A 445 16.30 -10.43 -12.13
N ALA A 446 15.55 -11.09 -13.00
CA ALA A 446 14.09 -11.01 -13.00
C ALA A 446 13.48 -11.41 -11.65
N ARG A 447 14.01 -12.47 -11.03
CA ARG A 447 13.65 -12.92 -9.67
C ARG A 447 13.93 -11.86 -8.60
N LYS A 448 15.04 -11.11 -8.66
CA LYS A 448 15.35 -10.03 -7.70
C LYS A 448 14.29 -8.92 -7.79
N VAL A 449 14.10 -8.38 -8.99
CA VAL A 449 13.13 -7.31 -9.28
C VAL A 449 11.72 -7.69 -8.81
N VAL A 450 11.25 -8.89 -9.16
CA VAL A 450 9.89 -9.35 -8.78
C VAL A 450 9.76 -9.57 -7.27
N ASN A 451 10.79 -10.06 -6.58
CA ASN A 451 10.73 -10.24 -5.13
C ASN A 451 10.80 -8.92 -4.35
N GLU A 452 11.58 -7.94 -4.82
CA GLU A 452 11.61 -6.59 -4.22
C GLU A 452 10.29 -5.84 -4.48
N TRP A 453 9.71 -6.01 -5.66
CA TRP A 453 8.38 -5.51 -6.01
C TRP A 453 7.27 -6.12 -5.13
N LEU A 454 7.22 -7.45 -5.01
CA LEU A 454 6.25 -8.16 -4.14
C LEU A 454 6.41 -7.82 -2.64
N GLN A 455 7.59 -7.35 -2.23
CA GLN A 455 7.87 -6.90 -0.86
C GLN A 455 7.68 -5.39 -0.66
N GLY A 456 7.25 -4.63 -1.68
CA GLY A 456 7.06 -3.18 -1.61
C GLY A 456 8.36 -2.36 -1.52
N LYS A 457 9.52 -2.97 -1.80
CA LYS A 457 10.85 -2.36 -1.70
C LYS A 457 11.33 -1.71 -3.00
N LEU A 458 10.75 -2.11 -4.14
CA LEU A 458 11.10 -1.56 -5.45
C LEU A 458 10.43 -0.19 -5.66
N HIS A 459 11.03 0.85 -5.09
CA HIS A 459 10.54 2.24 -5.19
C HIS A 459 10.80 2.89 -6.55
N GLN A 460 11.72 2.35 -7.34
CA GLN A 460 12.07 2.83 -8.68
C GLN A 460 12.66 1.67 -9.49
N LEU A 461 12.44 1.66 -10.79
CA LEU A 461 13.05 0.71 -11.72
C LEU A 461 13.45 1.44 -13.01
N LYS A 462 14.75 1.62 -13.25
CA LYS A 462 15.24 2.21 -14.50
C LYS A 462 15.49 1.12 -15.55
N VAL A 463 14.77 1.18 -16.67
CA VAL A 463 14.96 0.28 -17.82
C VAL A 463 15.63 1.05 -18.95
N THR A 464 16.83 0.63 -19.35
CA THR A 464 17.60 1.25 -20.44
C THR A 464 17.58 0.39 -21.70
N GLY A 465 16.90 0.89 -22.73
CA GLY A 465 16.82 0.29 -24.06
C GLY A 465 17.92 0.81 -24.97
N ALA A 466 18.88 -0.03 -25.32
CA ALA A 466 20.00 0.29 -26.21
C ALA A 466 19.89 -0.45 -27.56
N THR A 467 20.01 0.29 -28.67
CA THR A 467 19.81 -0.22 -30.03
C THR A 467 20.59 0.59 -31.07
N ALA A 468 20.94 0.01 -32.21
CA ALA A 468 21.67 0.67 -33.29
C ALA A 468 20.75 0.84 -34.51
N LEU A 469 20.09 1.99 -34.62
CA LEU A 469 19.07 2.24 -35.65
C LEU A 469 19.72 2.51 -37.02
N ASN A 470 19.49 1.61 -37.98
CA ASN A 470 19.72 1.91 -39.40
C ASN A 470 18.56 2.74 -39.94
N LEU A 471 18.82 4.01 -40.27
CA LEU A 471 17.81 4.96 -40.73
C LEU A 471 17.86 5.18 -42.24
N LYS A 472 16.69 5.36 -42.87
CA LYS A 472 16.56 5.69 -44.30
C LYS A 472 15.38 6.63 -44.58
N SER A 473 15.58 7.55 -45.53
CA SER A 473 14.54 8.46 -46.02
C SER A 473 14.26 8.15 -47.50
N GLY A 474 13.21 7.39 -47.77
CA GLY A 474 12.85 6.94 -49.11
C GLY A 474 13.92 6.03 -49.72
N ILE A 475 14.72 6.59 -50.64
CA ILE A 475 15.83 5.89 -51.31
C ILE A 475 17.22 6.22 -50.74
N PHE A 476 17.31 7.14 -49.77
CA PHE A 476 18.59 7.60 -49.22
C PHE A 476 18.85 6.97 -47.84
N PRO A 477 19.95 6.21 -47.65
CA PRO A 477 20.38 5.78 -46.32
C PRO A 477 20.90 6.98 -45.52
N LEU A 478 20.50 7.07 -44.26
CA LEU A 478 20.90 8.12 -43.31
C LEU A 478 21.98 7.64 -42.31
N GLY A 479 22.42 6.38 -42.44
CA GLY A 479 23.44 5.74 -41.61
C GLY A 479 22.89 4.98 -40.42
N THR A 480 23.80 4.40 -39.64
CA THR A 480 23.54 3.75 -38.35
C THR A 480 23.74 4.75 -37.22
N HIS A 481 22.79 4.82 -36.29
CA HIS A 481 22.84 5.70 -35.13
C HIS A 481 22.59 4.89 -33.87
N ASP A 482 23.54 4.89 -32.93
CA ASP A 482 23.36 4.26 -31.62
C ASP A 482 22.40 5.13 -30.78
N VAL A 483 21.28 4.53 -30.37
CA VAL A 483 20.26 5.15 -29.52
C VAL A 483 20.17 4.35 -28.23
N SER A 484 20.30 5.06 -27.11
CA SER A 484 20.19 4.50 -25.76
C SER A 484 19.25 5.37 -24.95
N GLU A 485 18.02 4.91 -24.76
CA GLU A 485 16.99 5.60 -23.99
C GLU A 485 16.73 4.90 -22.67
N SER A 486 16.52 5.67 -21.60
CA SER A 486 16.22 5.12 -20.27
C SER A 486 14.86 5.57 -19.76
N MET A 487 13.93 4.63 -19.68
CA MET A 487 12.63 4.81 -19.05
C MET A 487 12.77 4.56 -17.55
N VAL A 488 12.16 5.41 -16.73
CA VAL A 488 12.11 5.23 -15.28
C VAL A 488 10.66 4.92 -14.91
N PHE A 489 10.46 3.81 -14.21
CA PHE A 489 9.18 3.47 -13.59
C PHE A 489 9.26 3.77 -12.09
N GLU A 490 8.35 4.60 -11.58
CA GLU A 490 8.31 5.01 -10.17
C GLU A 490 7.29 4.19 -9.38
N GLY A 491 7.68 3.79 -8.17
CA GLY A 491 7.05 2.73 -7.38
C GLY A 491 6.08 3.21 -6.30
N GLN A 492 5.09 4.03 -6.66
CA GLN A 492 3.92 4.29 -5.79
C GLN A 492 2.75 4.95 -6.54
N SER A 493 1.63 4.24 -6.68
CA SER A 493 0.37 4.77 -7.23
C SER A 493 -0.81 4.60 -6.28
N LEU A 494 -0.87 5.44 -5.24
CA LEU A 494 -2.09 5.67 -4.44
C LEU A 494 -2.50 7.14 -4.32
N TYR A 495 -1.78 8.08 -4.96
CA TYR A 495 -1.97 9.53 -4.73
C TYR A 495 -2.31 10.41 -5.93
N ARG A 496 -2.41 9.88 -7.17
CA ARG A 496 -2.62 10.72 -8.36
C ARG A 496 -3.64 10.17 -9.37
N ALA A 497 -4.92 10.18 -8.99
CA ALA A 497 -6.07 9.96 -9.89
C ALA A 497 -6.26 11.03 -11.01
N PHE A 498 -5.21 11.78 -11.37
CA PHE A 498 -5.18 12.81 -12.41
C PHE A 498 -3.90 12.81 -13.29
N SER A 499 -2.80 12.14 -12.92
CA SER A 499 -1.60 12.02 -13.76
C SER A 499 -1.73 10.96 -14.86
N ALA A 500 -2.41 9.85 -14.55
CA ALA A 500 -2.61 8.68 -15.41
C ALA A 500 -3.35 8.93 -16.74
N ILE A 501 -3.77 10.18 -17.01
CA ILE A 501 -4.38 10.60 -18.28
C ILE A 501 -3.32 11.04 -19.31
N TYR A 502 -2.09 11.39 -18.89
CA TYR A 502 -1.08 11.98 -19.79
C TYR A 502 0.34 11.38 -19.74
N PHE A 503 0.77 10.75 -18.64
CA PHE A 503 2.07 10.07 -18.58
C PHE A 503 1.96 8.74 -17.83
N ALA A 504 2.48 7.66 -18.42
CA ALA A 504 2.42 6.31 -17.88
C ALA A 504 3.85 5.79 -17.59
N ASN A 505 4.27 5.92 -16.33
CA ASN A 505 5.57 5.47 -15.79
C ASN A 505 5.43 4.99 -14.33
N GLU A 506 4.27 4.46 -13.96
CA GLU A 506 4.03 3.91 -12.62
C GLU A 506 4.35 2.41 -12.63
N LEU A 507 5.10 1.90 -11.64
CA LEU A 507 5.19 0.45 -11.41
C LEU A 507 3.80 -0.06 -11.00
N PRO A 508 3.38 -1.25 -11.46
CA PRO A 508 2.08 -1.81 -11.12
C PRO A 508 1.97 -2.04 -9.60
N SER A 509 0.83 -1.78 -8.98
CA SER A 509 0.56 -2.33 -7.65
C SER A 509 0.22 -3.83 -7.75
N MET A 510 0.34 -4.57 -6.65
CA MET A 510 -0.35 -5.88 -6.57
C MET A 510 -1.86 -5.62 -6.75
N PRO A 511 -2.56 -6.29 -7.67
CA PRO A 511 -3.98 -6.04 -7.91
C PRO A 511 -4.82 -6.49 -6.70
N GLU A 512 -5.86 -5.73 -6.34
CA GLU A 512 -6.83 -6.20 -5.35
C GLU A 512 -7.50 -7.49 -5.85
N TYR A 513 -7.41 -8.55 -5.03
CA TYR A 513 -8.00 -9.85 -5.30
C TYR A 513 -9.10 -10.19 -4.28
N THR A 514 -10.09 -10.96 -4.72
CA THR A 514 -11.14 -11.52 -3.86
C THR A 514 -11.14 -13.03 -4.03
N ILE A 515 -11.03 -13.76 -2.91
CA ILE A 515 -11.32 -15.20 -2.87
C ILE A 515 -12.85 -15.33 -2.88
N GLU A 516 -13.42 -15.72 -4.01
CA GLU A 516 -14.88 -15.83 -4.20
C GLU A 516 -15.44 -17.09 -3.55
N THR A 517 -14.71 -18.20 -3.74
CA THR A 517 -15.04 -19.49 -3.16
C THR A 517 -13.76 -20.19 -2.73
N LEU A 518 -13.86 -20.90 -1.61
CA LEU A 518 -12.89 -21.88 -1.15
C LEU A 518 -13.72 -23.01 -0.55
N VAL A 519 -13.57 -24.24 -1.02
CA VAL A 519 -14.35 -25.40 -0.53
C VAL A 519 -13.41 -26.56 -0.28
N PHE A 520 -13.35 -27.02 0.97
CA PHE A 520 -12.60 -28.20 1.38
C PHE A 520 -13.47 -29.46 1.30
N HIS A 521 -12.89 -30.57 0.85
CA HIS A 521 -13.58 -31.86 0.69
C HIS A 521 -12.62 -33.05 0.79
N ASP A 522 -13.12 -34.23 1.15
CA ASP A 522 -12.29 -35.45 1.21
C ASP A 522 -12.07 -36.04 -0.19
N VAL A 523 -10.81 -36.26 -0.59
CA VAL A 523 -10.42 -36.78 -1.91
C VAL A 523 -9.51 -38.01 -1.83
N PRO A 524 -9.59 -38.95 -2.78
CA PRO A 524 -8.60 -40.03 -2.89
C PRO A 524 -7.24 -39.48 -3.36
N VAL A 525 -6.16 -39.99 -2.78
CA VAL A 525 -4.78 -39.58 -3.03
C VAL A 525 -3.97 -40.79 -3.52
N GLY A 526 -4.00 -41.00 -4.84
CA GLY A 526 -3.37 -42.14 -5.50
C GLY A 526 -4.21 -43.43 -5.42
N ASP A 527 -3.72 -44.47 -6.09
CA ASP A 527 -4.46 -45.72 -6.32
C ASP A 527 -4.59 -46.61 -5.06
N ASP A 528 -3.81 -46.32 -4.02
CA ASP A 528 -3.79 -47.02 -2.72
C ASP A 528 -5.10 -46.93 -1.92
N GLY A 529 -6.09 -46.13 -2.37
CA GLY A 529 -7.32 -45.85 -1.62
C GLY A 529 -7.10 -44.97 -0.37
N LYS A 530 -5.93 -44.34 -0.22
CA LYS A 530 -5.66 -43.34 0.81
C LYS A 530 -6.50 -42.10 0.55
N MET A 531 -7.02 -41.48 1.61
CA MET A 531 -7.75 -40.22 1.53
C MET A 531 -6.88 -39.05 2.00
N GLY A 532 -7.08 -37.88 1.43
CA GLY A 532 -6.54 -36.60 1.85
C GLY A 532 -7.57 -35.49 1.67
N VAL A 533 -7.21 -34.23 1.90
CA VAL A 533 -8.14 -33.10 1.78
C VAL A 533 -7.89 -32.37 0.46
N GLY A 534 -8.90 -32.33 -0.39
CA GLY A 534 -8.98 -31.45 -1.55
C GLY A 534 -9.46 -30.06 -1.15
N ALA A 535 -9.03 -29.05 -1.90
CA ALA A 535 -9.49 -27.68 -1.76
C ALA A 535 -9.74 -27.08 -3.15
N ASN A 536 -10.99 -26.74 -3.47
CA ASN A 536 -11.34 -26.01 -4.68
C ASN A 536 -11.35 -24.52 -4.35
N VAL A 537 -10.67 -23.68 -5.13
CA VAL A 537 -10.62 -22.22 -4.91
C VAL A 537 -10.91 -21.45 -6.20
N SER A 538 -11.68 -20.37 -6.10
CA SER A 538 -11.80 -19.32 -7.12
C SER A 538 -11.28 -18.00 -6.56
N ILE A 539 -10.34 -17.37 -7.25
CA ILE A 539 -9.81 -16.05 -6.93
C ILE A 539 -10.01 -15.14 -8.13
N THR A 540 -10.69 -14.00 -7.95
CA THR A 540 -10.86 -12.99 -9.00
C THR A 540 -10.07 -11.72 -8.67
N ALA A 541 -9.34 -11.20 -9.64
CA ALA A 541 -8.63 -9.92 -9.58
C ALA A 541 -8.86 -9.12 -10.87
N TYR A 542 -8.82 -7.79 -10.81
CA TYR A 542 -8.99 -6.93 -12.00
C TYR A 542 -7.64 -6.68 -12.69
N ASN A 543 -7.55 -7.02 -13.98
CA ASN A 543 -6.38 -6.70 -14.80
C ASN A 543 -6.49 -5.25 -15.32
N GLU A 544 -5.76 -4.34 -14.69
CA GLU A 544 -5.72 -2.93 -15.09
C GLU A 544 -4.89 -2.66 -16.35
N PHE A 545 -4.15 -3.65 -16.87
CA PHE A 545 -3.24 -3.44 -17.98
C PHE A 545 -3.93 -3.62 -19.34
N PRO A 546 -3.43 -2.99 -20.42
CA PRO A 546 -3.87 -3.26 -21.79
C PRO A 546 -3.37 -4.62 -22.31
N ILE A 547 -2.91 -5.51 -21.41
CA ILE A 547 -2.23 -6.76 -21.74
C ILE A 547 -3.23 -7.91 -21.72
N GLY A 548 -3.22 -8.71 -22.79
CA GLY A 548 -3.94 -9.99 -22.88
C GLY A 548 -2.98 -11.14 -23.15
N LEU A 549 -3.17 -12.27 -22.46
CA LEU A 549 -2.42 -13.52 -22.61
C LEU A 549 -3.21 -14.71 -22.05
N ILE A 550 -2.90 -15.93 -22.48
CA ILE A 550 -3.45 -17.16 -21.88
C ILE A 550 -2.32 -17.88 -21.15
N VAL A 551 -2.47 -18.05 -19.85
CA VAL A 551 -1.56 -18.89 -19.04
C VAL A 551 -2.04 -20.34 -19.13
N PRO A 552 -1.17 -21.32 -19.44
CA PRO A 552 -1.54 -22.74 -19.35
C PRO A 552 -1.80 -23.14 -17.88
N SER A 553 -2.21 -24.40 -17.67
CA SER A 553 -2.39 -24.95 -16.32
C SER A 553 -1.05 -24.94 -15.55
N LEU A 554 -1.00 -24.22 -14.43
CA LEU A 554 0.19 -24.09 -13.58
C LEU A 554 0.09 -24.96 -12.33
N GLY A 555 1.23 -25.51 -11.91
CA GLY A 555 1.40 -26.07 -10.58
C GLY A 555 1.68 -24.99 -9.55
N PHE A 556 1.34 -25.26 -8.29
CA PHE A 556 1.63 -24.41 -7.15
C PHE A 556 1.93 -25.24 -5.91
N GLU A 557 2.76 -24.69 -5.01
CA GLU A 557 2.99 -25.23 -3.67
C GLU A 557 2.47 -24.24 -2.63
N VAL A 558 1.57 -24.70 -1.75
CA VAL A 558 0.99 -23.89 -0.68
C VAL A 558 1.83 -24.09 0.57
N LEU A 559 2.33 -23.00 1.14
CA LEU A 559 3.26 -22.97 2.26
C LEU A 559 2.68 -22.11 3.40
N VAL A 560 2.92 -22.52 4.65
CA VAL A 560 2.51 -21.80 5.87
C VAL A 560 3.77 -21.30 6.59
N PRO A 561 3.74 -20.15 7.29
CA PRO A 561 4.81 -19.72 8.18
C PRO A 561 5.35 -20.84 9.08
N ASN A 562 6.66 -20.79 9.36
CA ASN A 562 7.31 -21.68 10.31
C ASN A 562 7.35 -21.03 11.73
N CYS A 563 7.80 -21.76 12.75
CA CYS A 563 7.97 -21.26 14.13
C CYS A 563 8.92 -20.06 14.27
N ASP A 564 9.72 -19.80 13.24
CA ASP A 564 10.80 -18.82 13.18
C ASP A 564 10.85 -18.31 11.75
N SER A 565 10.83 -16.98 11.57
CA SER A 565 10.83 -16.33 10.25
C SER A 565 12.14 -16.49 9.48
N ALA A 566 13.23 -16.89 10.16
CA ALA A 566 14.49 -17.25 9.50
C ALA A 566 14.47 -18.66 8.90
N GLN A 567 13.47 -19.49 9.21
CA GLN A 567 13.33 -20.84 8.68
C GLN A 567 12.40 -20.88 7.46
N PRO A 568 12.62 -21.77 6.48
CA PRO A 568 11.76 -21.86 5.31
C PRO A 568 10.33 -22.24 5.69
N ASN A 569 9.37 -21.63 4.98
CA ASN A 569 7.94 -21.90 5.10
C ASN A 569 7.62 -23.38 4.86
N ILE A 570 6.67 -23.90 5.65
CA ILE A 570 6.32 -25.32 5.66
C ILE A 570 5.31 -25.60 4.56
N LYS A 571 5.66 -26.45 3.58
CA LYS A 571 4.74 -26.90 2.53
C LYS A 571 3.59 -27.73 3.11
N VAL A 572 2.34 -27.32 2.89
CA VAL A 572 1.14 -28.01 3.36
C VAL A 572 0.31 -28.65 2.24
N ALA A 573 0.29 -28.06 1.04
CA ALA A 573 -0.45 -28.60 -0.10
C ALA A 573 0.34 -28.47 -1.41
N SER A 574 -0.13 -29.16 -2.45
CA SER A 574 0.18 -28.83 -3.84
C SER A 574 -1.13 -28.56 -4.57
N ALA A 575 -1.17 -27.57 -5.45
CA ALA A 575 -2.35 -27.19 -6.22
C ALA A 575 -2.04 -27.12 -7.71
N ILE A 576 -3.09 -27.19 -8.53
CA ILE A 576 -3.01 -27.05 -9.99
C ILE A 576 -4.15 -26.12 -10.43
N SER A 577 -3.86 -25.10 -11.24
CA SER A 577 -4.88 -24.22 -11.82
C SER A 577 -5.50 -24.79 -13.08
N SER A 578 -6.67 -24.27 -13.46
CA SER A 578 -7.10 -24.26 -14.86
C SER A 578 -6.17 -23.38 -15.73
N ALA A 579 -6.39 -23.34 -17.04
CA ALA A 579 -5.77 -22.31 -17.88
C ALA A 579 -6.40 -20.95 -17.56
N ILE A 580 -5.57 -19.92 -17.34
CA ILE A 580 -6.01 -18.60 -16.90
C ILE A 580 -6.07 -17.67 -18.12
N GLU A 581 -7.28 -17.22 -18.47
CA GLU A 581 -7.48 -16.26 -19.56
C GLU A 581 -7.34 -14.82 -19.04
N VAL A 582 -6.17 -14.20 -19.23
CA VAL A 582 -5.94 -12.80 -18.90
C VAL A 582 -6.40 -11.94 -20.08
N ARG A 583 -7.46 -11.16 -19.90
CA ARG A 583 -7.96 -10.20 -20.91
C ARG A 583 -7.70 -8.75 -20.47
N PRO A 584 -7.39 -7.82 -21.39
CA PRO A 584 -7.17 -6.41 -21.06
C PRO A 584 -8.34 -5.78 -20.31
N LYS A 585 -8.05 -4.90 -19.33
CA LYS A 585 -9.05 -4.05 -18.63
C LYS A 585 -10.27 -4.82 -18.10
N SER A 586 -10.08 -6.03 -17.56
CA SER A 586 -11.17 -6.94 -17.19
C SER A 586 -10.85 -7.82 -15.97
N ASN A 587 -11.89 -8.42 -15.37
CA ASN A 587 -11.72 -9.41 -14.31
C ASN A 587 -11.05 -10.68 -14.85
N VAL A 588 -9.99 -11.12 -14.17
CA VAL A 588 -9.33 -12.41 -14.37
C VAL A 588 -9.69 -13.31 -13.19
N THR A 589 -10.30 -14.46 -13.48
CA THR A 589 -10.66 -15.47 -12.47
C THR A 589 -9.70 -16.66 -12.59
N VAL A 590 -9.11 -17.05 -11.46
CA VAL A 590 -8.19 -18.18 -11.33
C VAL A 590 -8.90 -19.27 -10.53
N GLU A 591 -9.28 -20.36 -11.21
CA GLU A 591 -9.73 -21.58 -10.55
C GLU A 591 -8.52 -22.48 -10.27
N ALA A 592 -8.40 -23.01 -9.05
CA ALA A 592 -7.38 -23.99 -8.71
C ALA A 592 -7.90 -25.12 -7.80
N LYS A 593 -7.25 -26.27 -7.90
CA LYS A 593 -7.55 -27.48 -7.12
C LYS A 593 -6.31 -27.88 -6.33
N GLY A 594 -6.35 -27.62 -5.03
CA GLY A 594 -5.35 -28.04 -4.04
C GLY A 594 -5.60 -29.45 -3.52
N THR A 595 -4.52 -30.11 -3.08
CA THR A 595 -4.58 -31.35 -2.32
C THR A 595 -3.54 -31.36 -1.20
N ILE A 596 -4.01 -31.54 0.03
CA ILE A 596 -3.23 -31.87 1.22
C ILE A 596 -3.21 -33.40 1.32
N ARG A 597 -2.01 -34.00 1.22
CA ARG A 597 -1.84 -35.47 1.24
C ARG A 597 -1.59 -36.01 2.65
N GLU A 598 -0.79 -35.28 3.42
CA GLU A 598 -0.44 -35.52 4.81
C GLU A 598 -0.05 -34.18 5.44
N LEU A 599 -0.01 -34.10 6.77
CA LEU A 599 0.41 -32.89 7.48
C LEU A 599 1.85 -33.05 7.99
N PRO A 600 2.79 -32.17 7.60
CA PRO A 600 4.18 -32.30 8.02
C PRO A 600 4.35 -32.27 9.53
N LYS A 601 5.27 -33.08 10.06
CA LYS A 601 5.58 -33.11 11.50
C LYS A 601 6.07 -31.78 12.05
N SER A 602 6.64 -30.90 11.21
CA SER A 602 6.99 -29.53 11.56
C SER A 602 5.78 -28.63 11.78
N LEU A 603 4.68 -28.85 11.04
CA LEU A 603 3.47 -28.03 11.12
C LEU A 603 2.67 -28.27 12.40
N ILE A 604 2.70 -29.51 12.92
CA ILE A 604 1.90 -29.97 14.08
C ILE A 604 2.71 -30.15 15.38
N LYS A 605 4.02 -29.84 15.36
CA LYS A 605 4.87 -29.88 16.55
C LYS A 605 4.94 -28.50 17.19
N ALA A 606 4.78 -28.44 18.51
CA ALA A 606 4.97 -27.21 19.28
C ALA A 606 6.34 -26.57 19.02
N CYS A 607 6.36 -25.24 18.94
CA CYS A 607 7.56 -24.45 18.67
C CYS A 607 8.54 -24.46 19.85
N PRO A 608 9.85 -24.19 19.66
CA PRO A 608 10.83 -24.20 20.75
C PRO A 608 10.55 -23.17 21.86
N SER A 609 9.79 -22.13 21.54
CA SER A 609 9.44 -20.97 22.39
C SER A 609 7.98 -20.96 22.86
N SER A 610 7.13 -21.90 22.43
CA SER A 610 5.68 -21.84 22.61
C SER A 610 5.05 -23.24 22.63
N GLU A 611 4.01 -23.46 23.44
CA GLU A 611 3.24 -24.71 23.41
C GLU A 611 2.43 -24.91 22.11
N LEU A 612 2.30 -23.84 21.31
CA LEU A 612 1.60 -23.83 20.03
C LEU A 612 2.53 -24.30 18.91
N SER A 613 1.99 -25.10 17.99
CA SER A 613 2.61 -25.43 16.70
C SER A 613 2.31 -24.35 15.63
N PRO A 614 2.99 -24.36 14.48
CA PRO A 614 2.64 -23.48 13.35
C PRO A 614 1.16 -23.62 12.92
N LEU A 615 0.59 -24.83 12.99
CA LEU A 615 -0.84 -25.05 12.76
C LEU A 615 -1.70 -24.41 13.86
N ASP A 616 -1.32 -24.52 15.13
CA ASP A 616 -2.05 -23.87 16.22
C ASP A 616 -2.02 -22.34 16.09
N HIS A 617 -0.89 -21.74 15.68
CA HIS A 617 -0.79 -20.31 15.40
C HIS A 617 -1.69 -19.89 14.22
N PHE A 618 -1.68 -20.65 13.11
CA PHE A 618 -2.59 -20.41 11.97
C PHE A 618 -4.06 -20.51 12.39
N MET A 619 -4.43 -21.57 13.11
CA MET A 619 -5.80 -21.80 13.57
C MET A 619 -6.25 -20.77 14.61
N LYS A 620 -5.38 -20.29 15.51
CA LYS A 620 -5.70 -19.19 16.45
C LYS A 620 -6.20 -17.98 15.68
N ARG A 621 -5.41 -17.49 14.72
CA ARG A 621 -5.75 -16.29 13.91
C ARG A 621 -7.06 -16.50 13.14
N TYR A 622 -7.17 -17.63 12.42
CA TYR A 622 -8.37 -17.98 11.67
C TYR A 622 -9.65 -17.98 12.53
N LEU A 623 -9.63 -18.66 13.69
CA LEU A 623 -10.81 -18.81 14.56
C LEU A 623 -11.23 -17.52 15.28
N HIS A 624 -10.31 -16.57 15.48
CA HIS A 624 -10.62 -15.25 16.03
C HIS A 624 -11.11 -14.26 14.96
N GLY A 625 -11.13 -14.66 13.68
CA GLY A 625 -11.55 -13.80 12.58
C GLY A 625 -10.42 -13.01 11.90
N GLU A 626 -9.17 -13.18 12.32
CA GLU A 626 -8.01 -12.53 11.72
C GLU A 626 -7.62 -13.16 10.37
N ASP A 627 -7.13 -12.34 9.43
CA ASP A 627 -6.47 -12.81 8.20
C ASP A 627 -5.18 -13.57 8.54
N ALA A 628 -5.13 -14.87 8.25
CA ALA A 628 -3.93 -15.70 8.40
C ALA A 628 -3.05 -15.62 7.13
N GLU A 629 -1.73 -15.68 7.26
CA GLU A 629 -0.83 -15.58 6.10
C GLU A 629 -0.50 -16.95 5.51
N VAL A 630 -0.62 -17.07 4.18
CA VAL A 630 -0.31 -18.27 3.40
C VAL A 630 0.55 -17.84 2.21
N PHE A 631 1.67 -18.52 1.99
CA PHE A 631 2.53 -18.25 0.84
C PHE A 631 2.25 -19.26 -0.28
N VAL A 632 2.00 -18.76 -1.48
CA VAL A 632 1.86 -19.60 -2.68
C VAL A 632 3.09 -19.42 -3.55
N ARG A 633 3.85 -20.51 -3.74
CA ARG A 633 4.95 -20.58 -4.69
C ARG A 633 4.47 -21.23 -5.98
N GLY A 634 4.93 -20.74 -7.12
CA GLY A 634 4.69 -21.40 -8.40
C GLY A 634 5.39 -22.75 -8.53
N LYS A 635 4.96 -23.57 -9.48
CA LYS A 635 5.62 -24.82 -9.85
C LYS A 635 5.48 -25.13 -11.33
N ALA A 636 6.57 -25.59 -11.96
CA ALA A 636 6.52 -26.08 -13.33
C ALA A 636 5.55 -27.27 -13.43
N SER A 637 4.57 -27.17 -14.32
CA SER A 637 3.66 -28.26 -14.62
C SER A 637 4.38 -29.37 -15.37
N GLY A 638 4.31 -30.61 -14.88
CA GLY A 638 4.89 -31.79 -15.54
C GLY A 638 4.25 -32.18 -16.88
N ASN A 639 3.21 -31.45 -17.30
CA ASN A 639 2.62 -31.54 -18.64
C ASN A 639 3.33 -30.47 -19.51
N GLY A 640 4.11 -30.91 -20.49
CA GLY A 640 5.12 -30.11 -21.20
C GLY A 640 4.64 -29.02 -22.16
N ASP A 641 3.53 -28.33 -21.85
CA ASP A 641 3.02 -27.19 -22.62
C ASP A 641 3.66 -25.85 -22.18
N LEU A 642 4.46 -25.84 -21.11
CA LEU A 642 5.13 -24.65 -20.55
C LEU A 642 6.63 -24.64 -20.96
N PRO A 643 7.15 -23.56 -21.59
CA PRO A 643 8.57 -23.38 -21.82
C PRO A 643 9.40 -23.37 -20.53
N GLU A 644 10.61 -23.95 -20.58
CA GLU A 644 11.52 -24.14 -19.44
C GLU A 644 11.79 -22.84 -18.66
N TRP A 645 12.10 -21.76 -19.37
CA TRP A 645 12.36 -20.44 -18.77
C TRP A 645 11.18 -19.87 -17.97
N ILE A 646 9.94 -20.25 -18.30
CA ILE A 646 8.74 -19.85 -17.57
C ILE A 646 8.52 -20.75 -16.36
N GLY A 647 8.85 -22.04 -16.45
CA GLY A 647 8.89 -22.95 -15.30
C GLY A 647 9.84 -22.44 -14.22
N ASP A 648 11.09 -22.13 -14.59
CA ASP A 648 12.11 -21.56 -13.71
C ASP A 648 11.66 -20.23 -13.08
N PHE A 649 11.13 -19.32 -13.90
CA PHE A 649 10.61 -18.03 -13.42
C PHE A 649 9.47 -18.22 -12.41
N ILE A 650 8.51 -19.09 -12.70
CA ILE A 650 7.34 -19.34 -11.85
C ILE A 650 7.74 -20.03 -10.53
N GLU A 651 8.71 -20.97 -10.55
CA GLU A 651 9.26 -21.57 -9.31
C GLU A 651 10.06 -20.57 -8.46
N SER A 652 10.60 -19.52 -9.08
CA SER A 652 11.33 -18.45 -8.38
C SER A 652 10.43 -17.48 -7.60
N VAL A 653 9.13 -17.42 -7.92
CA VAL A 653 8.17 -16.46 -7.36
C VAL A 653 7.37 -17.09 -6.22
N THR A 654 7.30 -16.40 -5.07
CA THR A 654 6.47 -16.77 -3.92
C THR A 654 5.62 -15.58 -3.50
N VAL A 655 4.30 -15.69 -3.60
CA VAL A 655 3.34 -14.60 -3.33
C VAL A 655 2.72 -14.79 -1.93
N PRO A 656 2.72 -13.77 -1.05
CA PRO A 656 1.96 -13.78 0.19
C PRO A 656 0.46 -13.55 -0.11
N ILE A 657 -0.38 -14.48 0.32
CA ILE A 657 -1.85 -14.41 0.23
C ILE A 657 -2.43 -14.31 1.63
N GLN A 658 -3.35 -13.36 1.81
CA GLN A 658 -4.09 -13.19 3.05
C GLN A 658 -5.32 -14.11 3.03
N PHE A 659 -5.33 -15.10 3.91
CA PHE A 659 -6.37 -16.10 4.03
C PHE A 659 -7.41 -15.62 5.06
N PRO A 660 -8.66 -15.31 4.66
CA PRO A 660 -9.61 -14.61 5.51
C PRO A 660 -10.04 -15.46 6.72
N GLY A 661 -10.02 -14.84 7.90
CA GLY A 661 -10.48 -15.47 9.13
C GLY A 661 -11.99 -15.69 9.19
N ARG A 662 -12.43 -16.52 10.14
CA ARG A 662 -13.83 -16.82 10.44
C ARG A 662 -14.03 -16.79 11.96
N SER A 663 -14.70 -15.76 12.50
CA SER A 663 -15.05 -15.76 13.92
C SER A 663 -15.96 -16.94 14.27
N VAL A 664 -15.57 -17.66 15.33
CA VAL A 664 -16.31 -18.71 16.03
C VAL A 664 -17.62 -18.27 16.68
N ASP A 665 -17.88 -16.96 16.83
CA ASP A 665 -19.12 -16.44 17.44
C ASP A 665 -20.39 -16.92 16.71
N ASN A 666 -20.27 -17.17 15.40
CA ASN A 666 -21.34 -17.75 14.58
C ASN A 666 -21.28 -19.28 14.48
N LEU A 667 -20.20 -19.92 14.91
CA LEU A 667 -20.07 -21.38 14.89
C LEU A 667 -20.72 -21.99 16.14
N LEU A 668 -20.56 -21.42 17.33
CA LEU A 668 -21.16 -21.96 18.56
C LEU A 668 -22.65 -21.61 18.67
N ARG A 669 -23.54 -22.48 18.16
CA ARG A 669 -25.00 -22.26 18.17
C ARG A 669 -25.66 -22.50 19.53
N ASN A 670 -25.19 -23.49 20.30
CA ASN A 670 -25.67 -23.74 21.66
C ASN A 670 -24.65 -24.53 22.50
N PHE A 671 -24.56 -24.21 23.78
CA PHE A 671 -23.81 -24.96 24.80
C PHE A 671 -24.76 -25.25 25.97
N THR A 672 -24.94 -26.54 26.30
CA THR A 672 -25.72 -26.95 27.49
C THR A 672 -24.94 -27.97 28.34
N LEU A 673 -25.15 -27.92 29.65
CA LEU A 673 -24.66 -28.92 30.59
C LEU A 673 -25.88 -29.67 31.18
N GLU A 674 -25.99 -30.94 30.83
CA GLU A 674 -26.96 -31.90 31.39
C GLU A 674 -26.34 -32.68 32.55
N ASP A 675 -27.16 -33.42 33.31
CA ASP A 675 -26.72 -34.33 34.37
C ASP A 675 -25.75 -33.70 35.40
N VAL A 676 -25.92 -32.41 35.73
CA VAL A 676 -25.01 -31.67 36.61
C VAL A 676 -25.11 -32.22 38.04
N ASP A 677 -23.97 -32.67 38.57
CA ASP A 677 -23.79 -33.09 39.95
C ASP A 677 -22.63 -32.30 40.57
N PHE A 678 -22.82 -31.80 41.79
CA PHE A 678 -21.87 -30.94 42.50
C PHE A 678 -21.46 -31.58 43.82
N LYS A 679 -20.23 -32.06 43.84
CA LYS A 679 -19.64 -32.84 44.93
C LYS A 679 -18.81 -31.93 45.82
N LEU A 680 -19.22 -31.80 47.08
CA LEU A 680 -18.54 -30.97 48.08
C LEU A 680 -17.10 -31.46 48.37
N PRO A 681 -16.21 -30.57 48.87
CA PRO A 681 -14.92 -30.95 49.44
C PRO A 681 -15.05 -32.08 50.47
N SER A 682 -14.09 -33.00 50.46
CA SER A 682 -13.93 -33.95 51.58
C SER A 682 -13.33 -33.21 52.79
N PRO A 683 -13.99 -33.21 53.96
CA PRO A 683 -13.47 -32.55 55.17
C PRO A 683 -12.24 -33.26 55.78
N PHE A 684 -11.77 -34.34 55.16
CA PHE A 684 -10.62 -35.14 55.58
C PHE A 684 -9.57 -35.34 54.47
N ALA A 685 -9.68 -34.64 53.33
CA ALA A 685 -8.66 -34.66 52.29
C ALA A 685 -7.50 -33.72 52.62
N ASP A 686 -6.28 -34.11 52.25
CA ASP A 686 -5.11 -33.24 52.35
C ASP A 686 -5.25 -31.99 51.46
N PRO A 687 -4.77 -30.80 51.86
CA PRO A 687 -4.92 -29.56 51.09
C PRO A 687 -4.28 -29.56 49.68
N SER A 688 -3.48 -30.57 49.35
CA SER A 688 -2.89 -30.80 48.02
C SER A 688 -3.66 -31.80 47.16
N ASP A 689 -4.66 -32.50 47.71
CA ASP A 689 -5.47 -33.49 47.00
C ASP A 689 -6.65 -32.80 46.27
N PRO A 690 -6.95 -33.13 45.00
CA PRO A 690 -8.17 -32.68 44.33
C PRO A 690 -9.48 -32.92 45.09
N ASP A 691 -9.55 -33.91 45.99
CA ASP A 691 -10.70 -34.18 46.85
C ASP A 691 -10.93 -33.10 47.93
N SER A 692 -9.95 -32.24 48.19
CA SER A 692 -10.10 -31.04 49.06
C SER A 692 -10.82 -29.87 48.38
N LYS A 693 -11.08 -29.97 47.06
CA LYS A 693 -11.78 -28.94 46.27
C LYS A 693 -13.22 -29.37 45.97
N PRO A 694 -14.16 -28.42 45.78
CA PRO A 694 -15.45 -28.74 45.19
C PRO A 694 -15.24 -29.30 43.78
N ARG A 695 -16.08 -30.25 43.37
CA ARG A 695 -15.97 -30.94 42.08
C ARG A 695 -17.31 -30.94 41.34
N VAL A 696 -17.25 -30.84 40.02
CA VAL A 696 -18.42 -30.95 39.15
C VAL A 696 -18.31 -32.16 38.23
N SER A 697 -19.39 -32.92 38.17
CA SER A 697 -19.66 -33.96 37.16
C SER A 697 -20.80 -33.47 36.27
N GLY A 698 -20.77 -33.81 34.98
CA GLY A 698 -21.79 -33.32 34.05
C GLY A 698 -21.61 -33.76 32.61
N THR A 699 -22.70 -33.74 31.87
CA THR A 699 -22.78 -34.13 30.46
C THR A 699 -22.81 -32.88 29.58
N VAL A 700 -21.68 -32.52 28.99
CA VAL A 700 -21.57 -31.40 28.04
C VAL A 700 -22.24 -31.78 26.73
N ARG A 701 -23.07 -30.87 26.21
CA ARG A 701 -23.51 -30.87 24.81
C ARG A 701 -23.21 -29.54 24.14
N VAL A 702 -22.70 -29.64 22.92
CA VAL A 702 -22.47 -28.52 22.02
C VAL A 702 -23.25 -28.77 20.74
N LEU A 703 -23.87 -27.71 20.21
CA LEU A 703 -24.31 -27.62 18.82
C LEU A 703 -23.44 -26.55 18.15
N ALA A 704 -22.65 -26.95 17.17
CA ALA A 704 -21.82 -26.07 16.37
C ALA A 704 -22.25 -26.10 14.89
N ALA A 705 -22.29 -24.97 14.22
CA ALA A 705 -22.48 -24.90 12.78
C ALA A 705 -21.22 -25.40 12.05
N ILE A 706 -21.41 -26.20 11.01
CA ILE A 706 -20.34 -26.58 10.07
C ILE A 706 -20.33 -25.53 8.94
N PRO A 707 -19.20 -24.87 8.65
CA PRO A 707 -19.13 -23.94 7.53
C PRO A 707 -19.46 -24.65 6.20
N ALA A 708 -20.27 -24.03 5.33
CA ALA A 708 -20.66 -24.61 4.04
C ALA A 708 -19.46 -24.81 3.08
N ASP A 709 -18.36 -24.11 3.35
CA ASP A 709 -17.03 -24.24 2.75
C ASP A 709 -16.21 -25.45 3.29
N MET A 710 -16.74 -26.25 4.22
CA MET A 710 -16.03 -27.35 4.90
C MET A 710 -16.76 -28.70 4.80
N ASN A 711 -16.83 -29.27 3.59
CA ASN A 711 -17.47 -30.56 3.31
C ASN A 711 -16.51 -31.75 3.48
N MET A 712 -15.93 -31.89 4.68
CA MET A 712 -14.98 -32.97 5.04
C MET A 712 -15.44 -33.73 6.30
N ASN A 713 -15.07 -35.01 6.41
CA ASN A 713 -15.48 -35.84 7.54
C ASN A 713 -14.63 -35.55 8.80
N ILE A 714 -15.21 -34.80 9.74
CA ILE A 714 -14.58 -34.39 11.01
C ILE A 714 -15.29 -35.07 12.19
N ASP A 715 -14.57 -35.94 12.90
CA ASP A 715 -15.04 -36.60 14.12
C ASP A 715 -14.41 -35.96 15.37
N VAL A 716 -15.22 -35.48 16.32
CA VAL A 716 -14.75 -34.98 17.62
C VAL A 716 -14.62 -36.14 18.61
N THR A 717 -13.38 -36.52 18.91
CA THR A 717 -13.02 -37.73 19.65
C THR A 717 -12.71 -37.49 21.13
N SER A 718 -12.26 -36.29 21.48
CA SER A 718 -12.03 -35.87 22.88
C SER A 718 -12.10 -34.35 23.00
N VAL A 719 -12.42 -33.86 24.19
CA VAL A 719 -12.38 -32.43 24.54
C VAL A 719 -11.66 -32.26 25.87
N ARG A 720 -11.09 -31.07 26.09
CA ARG A 720 -10.66 -30.57 27.40
C ARG A 720 -10.92 -29.06 27.44
N ALA A 721 -11.18 -28.50 28.62
CA ALA A 721 -11.57 -27.10 28.73
C ALA A 721 -11.10 -26.52 30.07
N ASN A 722 -10.53 -25.32 30.02
CA ASN A 722 -10.22 -24.53 31.21
C ASN A 722 -11.00 -23.21 31.10
N GLY A 723 -11.63 -22.75 32.19
CA GLY A 723 -12.51 -21.60 32.13
C GLY A 723 -12.89 -20.97 33.46
N ASP A 724 -13.35 -19.73 33.38
CA ASP A 724 -13.83 -18.94 34.50
C ASP A 724 -15.33 -19.17 34.75
N LEU A 725 -15.68 -19.34 36.03
CA LEU A 725 -17.05 -19.43 36.51
C LEU A 725 -17.48 -18.09 37.11
N PHE A 726 -18.66 -17.62 36.74
CA PHE A 726 -19.25 -16.36 37.18
C PHE A 726 -20.62 -16.57 37.84
N TYR A 727 -20.94 -15.72 38.81
CA TYR A 727 -22.26 -15.63 39.44
C TYR A 727 -22.60 -14.17 39.68
N GLU A 728 -23.77 -13.71 39.20
CA GLU A 728 -24.19 -12.30 39.27
C GLU A 728 -23.06 -11.34 38.79
N ASP A 729 -22.47 -11.66 37.63
CA ASP A 729 -21.28 -11.05 36.99
C ASP A 729 -19.96 -11.07 37.80
N LYS A 730 -19.94 -11.55 39.05
CA LYS A 730 -18.70 -11.76 39.82
C LYS A 730 -17.99 -13.05 39.44
N LYS A 731 -16.65 -13.04 39.37
CA LYS A 731 -15.85 -14.26 39.14
C LYS A 731 -15.76 -15.10 40.42
N LEU A 732 -16.51 -16.21 40.45
CA LEU A 732 -16.57 -17.16 41.56
C LEU A 732 -15.29 -18.00 41.68
N GLY A 733 -14.77 -18.47 40.55
CA GLY A 733 -13.71 -19.47 40.53
C GLY A 733 -13.33 -19.91 39.12
N GLN A 734 -12.56 -20.98 39.03
CA GLN A 734 -12.10 -21.56 37.77
C GLN A 734 -12.35 -23.06 37.72
N LEU A 735 -12.78 -23.55 36.56
CA LEU A 735 -12.96 -24.96 36.23
C LEU A 735 -11.78 -25.40 35.35
N ASN A 736 -10.98 -26.35 35.85
CA ASN A 736 -9.78 -26.84 35.18
C ASN A 736 -9.96 -28.33 34.82
N VAL A 737 -10.02 -28.64 33.52
CA VAL A 737 -10.29 -29.99 32.99
C VAL A 737 -9.13 -30.47 32.12
N ASP A 738 -7.90 -30.43 32.64
CA ASP A 738 -6.66 -30.70 31.86
C ASP A 738 -6.62 -32.08 31.19
N LYS A 739 -7.32 -33.05 31.79
CA LYS A 739 -7.44 -34.43 31.30
C LYS A 739 -8.45 -34.49 30.15
N TRP A 740 -8.01 -35.06 29.02
CA TRP A 740 -8.87 -35.34 27.86
C TRP A 740 -10.10 -36.18 28.22
N GLN A 741 -11.28 -35.56 28.16
CA GLN A 741 -12.57 -36.23 28.30
C GLN A 741 -12.97 -36.85 26.95
N LYS A 742 -13.52 -38.06 26.96
CA LYS A 742 -13.98 -38.72 25.72
C LYS A 742 -15.20 -37.98 25.17
N ALA A 743 -15.22 -37.74 23.87
CA ALA A 743 -16.32 -37.10 23.17
C ALA A 743 -16.86 -37.98 22.03
N THR A 744 -18.05 -37.62 21.54
CA THR A 744 -18.68 -38.21 20.36
C THR A 744 -19.40 -37.11 19.57
N SER A 745 -19.03 -36.94 18.31
CA SER A 745 -19.72 -36.11 17.30
C SER A 745 -20.88 -36.85 16.63
N LYS A 746 -21.86 -36.08 16.13
CA LYS A 746 -22.77 -36.45 15.04
C LYS A 746 -23.09 -35.21 14.21
N ILE A 747 -23.04 -35.32 12.88
CA ILE A 747 -23.56 -34.29 11.99
C ILE A 747 -25.09 -34.44 11.91
N ILE A 748 -25.79 -33.31 11.96
CA ILE A 748 -27.25 -33.17 11.82
C ILE A 748 -27.48 -32.28 10.59
N SER A 749 -27.54 -32.91 9.42
CA SER A 749 -27.84 -32.23 8.17
C SER A 749 -29.30 -31.83 8.10
N GLN A 750 -29.59 -30.61 7.62
CA GLN A 750 -30.93 -30.05 7.58
C GLN A 750 -31.29 -29.59 6.16
N PRO A 751 -32.43 -30.03 5.58
CA PRO A 751 -32.91 -29.45 4.34
C PRO A 751 -33.11 -27.94 4.48
N GLU A 752 -32.58 -27.16 3.54
CA GLU A 752 -32.69 -25.69 3.47
C GLU A 752 -32.02 -24.91 4.62
N ALA A 753 -31.20 -25.55 5.45
CA ALA A 753 -30.42 -24.89 6.52
C ALA A 753 -28.96 -25.40 6.56
N GLU A 754 -28.14 -24.81 7.44
CA GLU A 754 -26.75 -25.22 7.68
C GLU A 754 -26.65 -26.56 8.44
N ASP A 755 -25.63 -27.35 8.12
CA ASP A 755 -25.34 -28.60 8.82
C ASP A 755 -24.80 -28.33 10.23
N LEU A 756 -25.38 -28.97 11.24
CA LEU A 756 -24.99 -28.77 12.64
C LEU A 756 -24.26 -29.99 13.21
N MET A 757 -23.05 -29.80 13.72
CA MET A 757 -22.35 -30.82 14.51
C MET A 757 -22.86 -30.80 15.96
N SER A 758 -23.48 -31.88 16.40
CA SER A 758 -23.75 -32.15 17.81
C SER A 758 -22.59 -32.91 18.43
N ILE A 759 -21.95 -32.32 19.44
CA ILE A 759 -20.85 -32.94 20.20
C ILE A 759 -21.37 -33.26 21.60
N LYS A 760 -21.17 -34.49 22.07
CA LYS A 760 -21.48 -34.91 23.44
C LYS A 760 -20.22 -35.41 24.14
N SER A 761 -19.98 -34.95 25.37
CA SER A 761 -18.94 -35.46 26.26
C SER A 761 -19.46 -35.54 27.70
N ARG A 762 -18.81 -36.32 28.56
CA ARG A 762 -19.10 -36.33 30.01
C ARG A 762 -17.81 -36.01 30.76
N ILE A 763 -17.89 -34.96 31.58
CA ILE A 763 -16.92 -34.57 32.59
C ILE A 763 -17.25 -35.34 33.87
N ILE A 764 -16.23 -35.83 34.57
CA ILE A 764 -16.37 -36.57 35.84
C ILE A 764 -15.40 -35.97 36.86
N ASP A 765 -15.93 -35.57 38.01
CA ASP A 765 -15.20 -35.09 39.20
C ASP A 765 -14.12 -34.03 38.88
N ALA A 766 -14.42 -33.09 37.97
CA ALA A 766 -13.51 -32.01 37.65
C ALA A 766 -13.43 -31.00 38.80
N PRO A 767 -12.24 -30.66 39.31
CA PRO A 767 -12.07 -29.73 40.41
C PRO A 767 -12.41 -28.29 40.00
N ILE A 768 -12.98 -27.55 40.95
CA ILE A 768 -13.23 -26.12 40.84
C ILE A 768 -12.35 -25.39 41.86
N ASP A 769 -11.55 -24.47 41.37
CA ASP A 769 -10.73 -23.54 42.15
C ASP A 769 -11.58 -22.33 42.54
N ILE A 770 -12.09 -22.30 43.77
CA ILE A 770 -12.84 -21.14 44.30
C ILE A 770 -11.89 -19.98 44.55
N LEU A 771 -12.21 -18.81 43.99
CA LEU A 771 -11.44 -17.57 44.12
C LEU A 771 -12.14 -16.54 45.01
N ASP A 772 -13.48 -16.53 45.01
CA ASP A 772 -14.30 -15.69 45.88
C ASP A 772 -15.07 -16.56 46.88
N GLY A 773 -14.57 -16.60 48.12
CA GLY A 773 -15.17 -17.37 49.22
C GLY A 773 -16.47 -16.79 49.77
N ASP A 774 -16.70 -15.48 49.63
CA ASP A 774 -17.92 -14.82 50.08
C ASP A 774 -19.06 -15.12 49.09
N THR A 775 -18.81 -14.93 47.79
CA THR A 775 -19.76 -15.30 46.73
C THR A 775 -20.01 -16.81 46.69
N PHE A 776 -19.01 -17.65 46.99
CA PHE A 776 -19.23 -19.10 47.18
C PHE A 776 -20.14 -19.39 48.39
N SER A 777 -19.98 -18.67 49.50
CA SER A 777 -20.83 -18.83 50.69
C SER A 777 -22.27 -18.42 50.42
N ASP A 778 -22.51 -17.31 49.71
CA ASP A 778 -23.83 -16.89 49.24
C ASP A 778 -24.50 -17.98 48.37
N ILE A 779 -23.74 -18.58 47.46
CA ILE A 779 -24.23 -19.67 46.58
C ILE A 779 -24.57 -20.92 47.41
N MET A 780 -23.73 -21.31 48.38
CA MET A 780 -24.03 -22.45 49.25
C MET A 780 -25.25 -22.19 50.14
N GLN A 781 -25.42 -20.97 50.66
CA GLN A 781 -26.62 -20.59 51.42
C GLN A 781 -27.87 -20.64 50.53
N LYS A 782 -27.81 -20.09 49.31
CA LYS A 782 -28.91 -20.17 48.33
C LYS A 782 -29.23 -21.62 47.96
N LEU A 783 -28.23 -22.49 47.75
CA LEU A 783 -28.43 -23.88 47.36
C LEU A 783 -29.06 -24.74 48.48
N LEU A 784 -28.70 -24.46 49.74
CA LEU A 784 -29.21 -25.18 50.91
C LEU A 784 -30.57 -24.67 51.42
N PHE A 785 -30.88 -23.37 51.24
CA PHE A 785 -32.04 -22.73 51.89
C PHE A 785 -32.96 -21.91 50.96
N GLY A 786 -32.57 -21.63 49.70
CA GLY A 786 -33.37 -20.92 48.70
C GLY A 786 -33.96 -21.86 47.66
N ASP A 787 -35.16 -21.56 47.15
CA ASP A 787 -35.98 -22.50 46.37
C ASP A 787 -35.77 -22.50 44.85
N ASP A 788 -34.93 -21.60 44.33
CA ASP A 788 -34.64 -21.47 42.90
C ASP A 788 -33.38 -22.23 42.45
N ASP A 789 -33.37 -22.76 41.22
CA ASP A 789 -32.16 -23.33 40.57
C ASP A 789 -31.10 -22.21 40.37
N ILE A 790 -29.86 -22.45 40.80
CA ILE A 790 -28.77 -21.45 40.69
C ILE A 790 -28.13 -21.56 39.31
N ILE A 791 -28.00 -20.44 38.59
CA ILE A 791 -27.32 -20.40 37.29
C ILE A 791 -25.93 -19.78 37.45
N LEU A 792 -24.88 -20.50 37.03
CA LEU A 792 -23.55 -19.94 36.79
C LEU A 792 -23.37 -19.61 35.32
N ASP A 793 -22.72 -18.49 35.04
CA ASP A 793 -22.21 -18.15 33.71
C ASP A 793 -20.77 -18.66 33.55
N VAL A 794 -20.45 -19.24 32.40
CA VAL A 794 -19.14 -19.86 32.13
C VAL A 794 -18.51 -19.22 30.91
N LYS A 795 -17.25 -18.81 31.02
CA LYS A 795 -16.40 -18.38 29.88
C LYS A 795 -15.16 -19.26 29.86
N SER A 796 -15.01 -20.08 28.81
CA SER A 796 -13.96 -21.10 28.76
C SER A 796 -13.25 -21.16 27.41
N ASN A 797 -12.02 -21.66 27.42
CA ASN A 797 -11.27 -22.03 26.22
C ASN A 797 -11.21 -23.56 26.15
N VAL A 798 -11.64 -24.11 25.02
CA VAL A 798 -11.79 -25.55 24.78
C VAL A 798 -10.76 -26.01 23.76
N ASP A 799 -9.97 -27.02 24.11
CA ASP A 799 -9.19 -27.77 23.12
C ASP A 799 -10.00 -28.98 22.65
N VAL A 800 -10.12 -29.14 21.34
CA VAL A 800 -10.93 -30.17 20.67
C VAL A 800 -10.02 -31.10 19.89
N LYS A 801 -10.05 -32.41 20.20
CA LYS A 801 -9.30 -33.43 19.48
C LYS A 801 -10.15 -34.03 18.38
N VAL A 802 -9.93 -33.56 17.17
CA VAL A 802 -10.62 -34.04 15.97
C VAL A 802 -9.88 -35.22 15.34
N LYS A 803 -10.61 -36.00 14.55
CA LYS A 803 -10.10 -36.98 13.61
C LYS A 803 -10.62 -36.62 12.23
N THR A 804 -9.73 -36.56 11.25
CA THR A 804 -10.02 -36.30 9.83
C THR A 804 -9.38 -37.40 8.98
N VAL A 805 -9.52 -37.32 7.65
CA VAL A 805 -8.78 -38.20 6.72
C VAL A 805 -7.25 -38.05 6.84
N LEU A 806 -6.76 -36.90 7.31
CA LEU A 806 -5.34 -36.62 7.55
C LEU A 806 -4.81 -37.14 8.90
N GLY A 807 -5.68 -37.78 9.71
CA GLY A 807 -5.34 -38.34 11.02
C GLY A 807 -5.95 -37.57 12.18
N HIS A 808 -5.27 -37.59 13.33
CA HIS A 808 -5.72 -36.89 14.54
C HIS A 808 -5.09 -35.50 14.66
N LEU A 809 -5.90 -34.49 14.93
CA LEU A 809 -5.48 -33.11 15.16
C LEU A 809 -6.06 -32.59 16.47
N VAL A 810 -5.39 -31.61 17.05
CA VAL A 810 -5.91 -30.83 18.17
C VAL A 810 -6.15 -29.42 17.65
N ILE A 811 -7.38 -28.94 17.77
CA ILE A 811 -7.74 -27.55 17.59
C ILE A 811 -7.74 -26.93 18.98
N ARG A 812 -6.86 -25.97 19.23
CA ARG A 812 -6.69 -25.36 20.55
C ARG A 812 -7.49 -24.07 20.71
N GLY A 813 -7.84 -23.76 21.97
CA GLY A 813 -8.33 -22.44 22.34
C GLY A 813 -9.59 -22.01 21.59
N VAL A 814 -10.54 -22.92 21.36
CA VAL A 814 -11.87 -22.57 20.85
C VAL A 814 -12.64 -21.91 22.01
N PRO A 815 -12.96 -20.61 21.97
CA PRO A 815 -13.70 -19.97 23.04
C PRO A 815 -15.15 -20.48 23.07
N ALA A 816 -15.67 -20.67 24.27
CA ALA A 816 -17.03 -21.11 24.51
C ALA A 816 -17.63 -20.42 25.74
N THR A 817 -18.80 -19.82 25.55
CA THR A 817 -19.62 -19.24 26.62
C THR A 817 -20.90 -20.03 26.80
N GLY A 818 -21.33 -20.24 28.05
CA GLY A 818 -22.55 -21.00 28.34
C GLY A 818 -23.08 -20.76 29.74
N LYS A 819 -24.29 -21.28 30.01
CA LYS A 819 -24.94 -21.20 31.33
C LYS A 819 -25.07 -22.60 31.93
N VAL A 820 -24.72 -22.74 33.20
CA VAL A 820 -24.74 -24.00 33.96
C VAL A 820 -25.79 -23.88 35.08
N PRO A 821 -26.93 -24.58 34.99
CA PRO A 821 -27.89 -24.68 36.08
C PRO A 821 -27.41 -25.72 37.11
N ILE A 822 -27.15 -25.27 38.33
CA ILE A 822 -26.91 -26.10 39.51
C ILE A 822 -28.25 -26.34 40.19
N LYS A 823 -28.62 -27.61 40.31
CA LYS A 823 -29.82 -28.06 40.99
C LYS A 823 -29.50 -28.55 42.40
N ARG A 824 -30.48 -28.46 43.31
CA ARG A 824 -30.40 -29.09 44.64
C ARG A 824 -30.09 -30.59 44.48
N PRO A 825 -29.13 -31.17 45.23
CA PRO A 825 -28.87 -32.61 45.19
C PRO A 825 -30.12 -33.38 45.67
N SER A 826 -30.61 -34.32 44.85
CA SER A 826 -31.92 -34.94 45.02
C SER A 826 -32.02 -36.02 46.12
N SER A 827 -31.00 -36.12 46.97
CA SER A 827 -30.96 -37.04 48.12
C SER A 827 -30.11 -36.47 49.26
N MET A 828 -30.78 -35.87 50.26
CA MET A 828 -30.22 -35.64 51.59
C MET A 828 -31.30 -35.80 52.68
N TRP A 829 -31.93 -36.97 52.68
CA TRP A 829 -32.77 -37.53 53.73
C TRP A 829 -32.57 -39.06 53.76
#